data_AF-A0A6L7PWS3-F1
#
_entry.id   AF-A0A6L7PWS3-F1
#
_cell.length_a   1.000
_cell.length_b   1.000
_cell.length_c   1.000
_cell.angle_alpha   90.00
_cell.angle_beta   90.00
_cell.angle_gamma   90.00
#
_symmetry.space_group_name_H-M   'P 1'
#
loop_
_entity.id
_entity.type
_entity.pdbx_description
1 polymer ?
#
loop_
_entity_poly.entity_id
_entity_poly.type
_entity_poly.pdbx_seq_one_letter_code
_entity_poly.pdbx_strand_id
1 'polypeptide(L)'
;MKTEPPDSPAPAQHAAADEPTLDDVIRDHVRTYALWHGRPQAAQRFGVSRQTLWRFLERGHLGRSLPRAVVKAVGDDPQAIVAATEELVATARRERKLLRKMDDALARLEKRGSAKHRLSESQEDALRLLCSAPLATVKELARFGRVPESTLRERLDRLAAKGLVDWVSHRLNSLGPRPQRRYFPTDQGILAGARAEHGVQRFLAEYPVSRQWFRILTERLDAVAVIYHVAALLADADQSGQPVRVDHYRQGPYDALVTLSQGRTLGIVRQGPMLPSPNLRYRLRSAESLPWRQVPRATLVLACSDQANRRAVRTLGHPMEHRFHFVATEEEQLAGDHNAMAWQQCGHGMAAVPTISPHRSLSDVLAEVGSYLDVRAVESRDRTPPEERQPKPDPDTLYSDHLRTLMPDPGEQVKNCLAVRLTIAQKQAMDLLAAWPLCTTEQFAGLMGGVSRRWARRALRSLADLSLVREEQGRHVLTDDGLRCLARRDRLAVRMALGRWSARRRRRSRGGPPVHSGTALRSLATQQEHQDAVAATAARFTAEVTRSRDYQLLEMLPTHRSSIGYYFQGQHYVVHPDATFWLAYRGDWRPYFIEVERRAVTPKRVRERLRNYRRYFASNWAVRDHGGASPLALFIFETPEIEAAFASAAGNHNLPICTSDLELFQERGVLGEVWRPPHPDACQRLTIHGLDKLQLWN
;
A
#
# COMPACT_ATOMS: atom_id res chain seq x y z
N MET A 1 83.09 -31.57 -40.78
CA MET A 1 81.95 -30.62 -40.76
C MET A 1 81.33 -30.69 -39.37
N LYS A 2 81.60 -29.68 -38.54
CA LYS A 2 81.14 -29.59 -37.16
C LYS A 2 79.89 -28.70 -37.15
N THR A 3 78.77 -29.26 -36.71
CA THR A 3 77.53 -28.53 -36.42
C THR A 3 77.60 -27.99 -35.00
N GLU A 4 77.80 -26.68 -34.88
CA GLU A 4 77.58 -25.90 -33.65
C GLU A 4 76.10 -25.47 -33.56
N PRO A 5 75.54 -25.32 -32.35
CA PRO A 5 74.13 -24.96 -32.15
C PRO A 5 73.94 -23.43 -32.17
N PRO A 6 72.82 -22.90 -32.72
CA PRO A 6 72.47 -21.50 -32.49
C PRO A 6 71.50 -21.37 -31.30
N ASP A 7 71.98 -20.63 -30.31
CA ASP A 7 71.31 -19.64 -29.47
C ASP A 7 69.87 -19.91 -28.97
N SER A 8 69.80 -20.06 -27.65
CA SER A 8 68.57 -19.87 -26.87
C SER A 8 68.08 -18.43 -26.98
N PRO A 9 66.81 -18.15 -27.36
CA PRO A 9 66.21 -16.86 -27.10
C PRO A 9 65.87 -16.74 -25.61
N ALA A 10 66.19 -15.59 -25.04
CA ALA A 10 65.98 -15.20 -23.65
C ALA A 10 64.53 -15.43 -23.16
N PRO A 11 64.32 -15.68 -21.84
CA PRO A 11 62.98 -15.78 -21.28
C PRO A 11 62.24 -14.47 -21.48
N ALA A 12 61.07 -14.55 -22.13
CA ALA A 12 60.15 -13.44 -22.25
C ALA A 12 59.83 -12.90 -20.84
N GLN A 13 60.21 -11.65 -20.61
CA GLN A 13 59.80 -10.88 -19.45
C GLN A 13 58.27 -10.96 -19.35
N HIS A 14 57.76 -11.53 -18.25
CA HIS A 14 56.37 -11.40 -17.89
C HIS A 14 56.07 -9.90 -17.76
N ALA A 15 55.46 -9.33 -18.80
CA ALA A 15 54.77 -8.06 -18.68
C ALA A 15 53.76 -8.22 -17.54
N ALA A 16 53.95 -7.47 -16.46
CA ALA A 16 52.89 -7.24 -15.49
C ALA A 16 51.65 -6.84 -16.30
N ALA A 17 50.58 -7.60 -16.18
CA ALA A 17 49.32 -7.25 -16.82
C ALA A 17 48.86 -5.93 -16.20
N ASP A 18 49.08 -4.83 -16.92
CA ASP A 18 48.60 -3.51 -16.52
C ASP A 18 47.11 -3.63 -16.19
N GLU A 19 46.75 -3.19 -14.98
CA GLU A 19 45.35 -3.15 -14.57
C GLU A 19 44.56 -2.35 -15.62
N PRO A 20 43.41 -2.88 -16.09
CA PRO A 20 42.65 -2.19 -17.13
C PRO A 20 42.25 -0.83 -16.60
N THR A 21 42.65 0.22 -17.30
CA THR A 21 42.29 1.59 -16.95
C THR A 21 40.78 1.75 -17.07
N LEU A 22 40.21 2.77 -16.40
CA LEU A 22 38.79 3.08 -16.53
C LEU A 22 38.36 3.24 -17.99
N ASP A 23 39.25 3.81 -18.82
CA ASP A 23 39.06 3.94 -20.26
C ASP A 23 38.99 2.58 -20.97
N ASP A 24 39.78 1.60 -20.55
CA ASP A 24 39.77 0.26 -21.14
C ASP A 24 38.48 -0.49 -20.80
N VAL A 25 38.02 -0.41 -19.55
CA VAL A 25 36.76 -1.03 -19.10
C VAL A 25 35.55 -0.42 -19.82
N ILE A 26 35.56 0.90 -19.99
CA ILE A 26 34.48 1.62 -20.69
C ILE A 26 34.51 1.29 -22.18
N ARG A 27 35.69 1.26 -22.81
CA ARG A 27 35.88 0.92 -24.22
C ARG A 27 35.39 -0.51 -24.49
N ASP A 28 35.69 -1.44 -23.60
CA ASP A 28 35.26 -2.83 -23.72
C ASP A 28 33.73 -2.98 -23.55
N HIS A 29 33.14 -2.21 -22.63
CA HIS A 29 31.69 -2.16 -22.44
C HIS A 29 30.95 -1.57 -23.66
N VAL A 30 31.46 -0.46 -24.23
CA VAL A 30 30.91 0.14 -25.46
C VAL A 30 31.04 -0.82 -26.64
N ARG A 31 32.17 -1.53 -26.75
CA ARG A 31 32.40 -2.54 -27.78
C ARG A 31 31.45 -3.72 -27.66
N THR A 32 31.22 -4.22 -26.44
CA THR A 32 30.29 -5.32 -26.16
C THR A 32 28.84 -4.91 -26.47
N TYR A 33 28.47 -3.68 -26.08
CA TYR A 33 27.15 -3.12 -26.39
C TYR A 33 26.92 -2.94 -27.89
N ALA A 34 27.92 -2.46 -28.64
CA ALA A 34 27.84 -2.31 -30.09
C ALA A 34 27.73 -3.67 -30.82
N LEU A 35 28.37 -4.71 -30.28
CA LEU A 35 28.26 -6.09 -30.75
C LEU A 35 26.87 -6.68 -30.47
N TRP A 36 26.30 -6.45 -29.28
CA TRP A 36 24.94 -6.89 -28.93
C TRP A 36 23.83 -6.25 -29.77
N HIS A 37 24.06 -5.03 -30.28
CA HIS A 37 23.06 -4.28 -31.04
C HIS A 37 23.36 -4.18 -32.54
N GLY A 38 24.30 -4.98 -33.06
CA GLY A 38 24.47 -5.21 -34.50
C GLY A 38 24.91 -3.99 -35.32
N ARG A 39 25.65 -3.02 -34.74
CA ARG A 39 26.15 -1.85 -35.48
C ARG A 39 27.66 -1.63 -35.30
N PRO A 40 28.52 -2.44 -35.96
CA PRO A 40 29.98 -2.34 -35.85
C PRO A 40 30.55 -0.98 -36.28
N GLN A 41 29.90 -0.32 -37.24
CA GLN A 41 30.34 0.99 -37.78
C GLN A 41 30.17 2.16 -36.78
N ALA A 42 29.36 2.00 -35.72
CA ALA A 42 29.22 3.04 -34.71
C ALA A 42 30.52 3.18 -33.87
N ALA A 43 31.23 2.08 -33.60
CA ALA A 43 32.43 2.09 -32.76
C ALA A 43 33.60 2.85 -33.41
N GLN A 44 33.74 2.83 -34.74
CA GLN A 44 34.80 3.55 -35.46
C GLN A 44 34.56 5.06 -35.55
N ARG A 45 33.31 5.52 -35.45
CA ARG A 45 32.94 6.94 -35.58
C ARG A 45 33.17 7.75 -34.29
N PHE A 46 33.41 7.06 -33.18
CA PHE A 46 33.52 7.60 -31.85
C PHE A 46 34.99 7.59 -31.39
N GLY A 47 35.79 8.52 -31.94
CA GLY A 47 36.99 9.00 -31.26
C GLY A 47 36.56 9.88 -30.09
N VAL A 48 36.30 9.28 -28.93
CA VAL A 48 35.51 9.95 -27.88
C VAL A 48 36.40 10.78 -26.97
N SER A 49 36.36 12.10 -27.13
CA SER A 49 36.81 13.01 -26.07
C SER A 49 35.96 12.80 -24.80
N ARG A 50 36.56 12.98 -23.62
CA ARG A 50 35.90 12.82 -22.29
C ARG A 50 34.52 13.50 -22.20
N GLN A 51 34.35 14.62 -22.89
CA GLN A 51 33.10 15.38 -22.98
C GLN A 51 31.99 14.68 -23.79
N THR A 52 32.38 13.97 -24.85
CA THR A 52 31.47 13.21 -25.72
C THR A 52 30.99 11.94 -25.02
N LEU A 53 31.85 11.33 -24.21
CA LEU A 53 31.53 10.19 -23.34
C LEU A 53 30.51 10.59 -22.27
N TRP A 54 30.69 11.77 -21.66
CA TRP A 54 29.75 12.34 -20.71
C TRP A 54 28.35 12.52 -21.34
N ARG A 55 28.28 13.11 -22.53
CA ARG A 55 27.02 13.30 -23.27
C ARG A 55 26.35 11.98 -23.69
N PHE A 56 27.12 10.91 -23.86
CA PHE A 56 26.59 9.58 -24.17
C PHE A 56 25.97 8.91 -22.94
N LEU A 57 26.63 9.02 -21.79
CA LEU A 57 26.08 8.60 -20.50
C LEU A 57 24.80 9.38 -20.15
N GLU A 58 24.76 10.67 -20.45
CA GLU A 58 23.59 11.52 -20.22
C GLU A 58 22.35 11.14 -21.06
N ARG A 59 22.56 10.48 -22.22
CA ARG A 59 21.52 10.12 -23.19
C ARG A 59 21.10 8.64 -23.19
N GLY A 60 21.83 7.76 -22.51
CA GLY A 60 21.48 6.34 -22.36
C GLY A 60 20.50 6.08 -21.21
N HIS A 61 19.60 5.12 -21.38
CA HIS A 61 18.55 4.77 -20.40
C HIS A 61 19.07 4.35 -19.01
N LEU A 62 20.34 3.96 -18.87
CA LEU A 62 20.99 3.65 -17.59
C LEU A 62 21.76 4.83 -16.96
N GLY A 63 22.06 5.89 -17.72
CA GLY A 63 22.87 7.01 -17.23
C GLY A 63 22.08 8.15 -16.58
N ARG A 64 20.78 7.97 -16.31
CA ARG A 64 19.97 8.95 -15.56
C ARG A 64 19.88 8.67 -14.07
N SER A 65 20.17 7.46 -13.61
CA SER A 65 20.00 7.08 -12.19
C SER A 65 21.32 7.11 -11.41
N LEU A 66 22.42 6.62 -11.98
CA LEU A 66 23.73 6.61 -11.29
C LEU A 66 24.32 8.02 -11.10
N PRO A 67 24.45 8.87 -12.15
CA PRO A 67 25.08 10.19 -12.01
C PRO A 67 24.25 11.12 -11.13
N ARG A 68 22.92 11.11 -11.23
CA ARG A 68 22.06 11.97 -10.41
C ARG A 68 22.03 11.58 -8.93
N ALA A 69 22.12 10.29 -8.59
CA ALA A 69 22.14 9.86 -7.19
C ALA A 69 23.49 10.20 -6.54
N VAL A 70 24.60 10.01 -7.26
CA VAL A 70 25.95 10.36 -6.81
C VAL A 70 26.11 11.88 -6.72
N VAL A 71 25.80 12.64 -7.77
CA VAL A 71 25.87 14.12 -7.76
C VAL A 71 24.97 14.75 -6.69
N LYS A 72 23.80 14.15 -6.40
CA LYS A 72 22.92 14.63 -5.33
C LYS A 72 23.42 14.30 -3.92
N ALA A 73 24.32 13.33 -3.77
CA ALA A 73 24.90 12.91 -2.50
C ALA A 73 26.26 13.59 -2.21
N VAL A 74 27.11 13.76 -3.23
CA VAL A 74 28.48 14.31 -3.09
C VAL A 74 28.67 15.67 -3.77
N GLY A 75 27.66 16.22 -4.44
CA GLY A 75 27.74 17.51 -5.14
C GLY A 75 28.38 17.39 -6.52
N ASP A 76 28.76 18.54 -7.10
CA ASP A 76 29.38 18.64 -8.44
C ASP A 76 30.91 18.48 -8.41
N ASP A 77 31.49 18.06 -7.28
CA ASP A 77 32.94 17.84 -7.15
C ASP A 77 33.38 16.60 -7.96
N PRO A 78 34.22 16.77 -9.01
CA PRO A 78 34.69 15.67 -9.84
C PRO A 78 35.45 14.58 -9.07
N GLN A 79 36.19 14.93 -8.01
CA GLN A 79 36.95 13.95 -7.23
C GLN A 79 36.04 13.10 -6.34
N ALA A 80 35.04 13.73 -5.70
CA ALA A 80 34.05 13.01 -4.89
C ALA A 80 33.16 12.08 -5.73
N ILE A 81 32.85 12.47 -6.97
CA ILE A 81 32.12 11.62 -7.92
C ILE A 81 32.96 10.40 -8.33
N VAL A 82 34.26 10.59 -8.57
CA VAL A 82 35.19 9.48 -8.90
C VAL A 82 35.28 8.50 -7.73
N ALA A 83 35.50 9.00 -6.51
CA ALA A 83 35.55 8.15 -5.32
C ALA A 83 34.26 7.35 -5.10
N ALA A 84 33.09 7.98 -5.25
CA ALA A 84 31.79 7.30 -5.14
C ALA A 84 31.56 6.27 -6.26
N THR A 85 32.08 6.53 -7.46
CA THR A 85 32.01 5.59 -8.59
C THR A 85 32.94 4.40 -8.37
N GLU A 86 34.15 4.63 -7.87
CA GLU A 86 35.11 3.58 -7.49
C GLU A 86 34.57 2.73 -6.34
N GLU A 87 33.89 3.32 -5.36
CA GLU A 87 33.22 2.59 -4.28
C GLU A 87 32.10 1.67 -4.81
N LEU A 88 31.31 2.15 -5.77
CA LEU A 88 30.28 1.37 -6.46
C LEU A 88 30.89 0.20 -7.24
N VAL A 89 31.98 0.43 -7.97
CA VAL A 89 32.71 -0.62 -8.71
C VAL A 89 33.34 -1.61 -7.75
N ALA A 90 33.93 -1.15 -6.65
CA ALA A 90 34.48 -2.00 -5.60
C ALA A 90 33.38 -2.84 -4.95
N THR A 91 32.18 -2.29 -4.76
CA THR A 91 31.01 -3.03 -4.25
C THR A 91 30.58 -4.13 -5.22
N ALA A 92 30.47 -3.83 -6.51
CA ALA A 92 30.16 -4.84 -7.53
C ALA A 92 31.24 -5.94 -7.65
N ARG A 93 32.53 -5.58 -7.50
CA ARG A 93 33.65 -6.54 -7.42
C ARG A 93 33.55 -7.42 -6.16
N ARG A 94 33.24 -6.84 -5.00
CA ARG A 94 32.99 -7.59 -3.75
C ARG A 94 31.81 -8.55 -3.92
N GLU A 95 30.73 -8.14 -4.58
CA GLU A 95 29.56 -8.98 -4.85
C GLU A 95 29.87 -10.16 -5.78
N ARG A 96 30.61 -9.94 -6.89
CA ARG A 96 31.07 -11.06 -7.75
C ARG A 96 32.01 -12.01 -7.01
N LYS A 97 32.88 -11.48 -6.16
CA LYS A 97 33.74 -12.29 -5.28
C LYS A 97 32.92 -13.06 -4.25
N LEU A 98 31.80 -12.49 -3.78
CA LEU A 98 30.86 -13.16 -2.87
C LEU A 98 30.15 -14.32 -3.60
N LEU A 99 29.64 -14.10 -4.81
CA LEU A 99 29.02 -15.13 -5.64
C LEU A 99 29.99 -16.28 -5.94
N ARG A 100 31.23 -16.00 -6.35
CA ARG A 100 32.26 -17.05 -6.54
C ARG A 100 32.60 -17.78 -5.24
N LYS A 101 32.73 -17.04 -4.13
CA LYS A 101 32.92 -17.66 -2.81
C LYS A 101 31.72 -18.51 -2.38
N MET A 102 30.52 -18.18 -2.83
CA MET A 102 29.31 -18.97 -2.58
C MET A 102 29.28 -20.24 -3.43
N ASP A 103 29.64 -20.17 -4.71
CA ASP A 103 29.83 -21.37 -5.55
C ASP A 103 30.92 -22.27 -4.95
N ASP A 104 32.01 -21.68 -4.46
CA ASP A 104 33.07 -22.41 -3.74
C ASP A 104 32.59 -22.96 -2.38
N ALA A 105 31.72 -22.24 -1.66
CA ALA A 105 31.14 -22.70 -0.39
C ALA A 105 30.12 -23.82 -0.60
N LEU A 106 29.34 -23.76 -1.68
CA LEU A 106 28.46 -24.82 -2.16
C LEU A 106 29.30 -26.08 -2.48
N ALA A 107 30.35 -25.93 -3.28
CA ALA A 107 31.28 -27.02 -3.61
C ALA A 107 32.02 -27.58 -2.37
N ARG A 108 32.31 -26.75 -1.37
CA ARG A 108 32.91 -27.19 -0.09
C ARG A 108 31.90 -27.89 0.82
N LEU A 109 30.64 -27.47 0.82
CA LEU A 109 29.55 -28.15 1.53
C LEU A 109 29.23 -29.51 0.89
N GLU A 110 29.35 -29.62 -0.44
CA GLU A 110 29.29 -30.90 -1.17
C GLU A 110 30.47 -31.81 -0.80
N LYS A 111 31.70 -31.28 -0.76
CA LYS A 111 32.89 -32.04 -0.35
C LYS A 111 32.93 -32.42 1.13
N ARG A 112 32.27 -31.66 2.01
CA ARG A 112 32.20 -31.92 3.46
C ARG A 112 31.00 -32.78 3.87
N GLY A 113 30.44 -33.59 2.95
CA GLY A 113 29.31 -34.48 3.18
C GLY A 113 29.43 -35.38 4.41
N SER A 114 29.18 -34.82 5.59
CA SER A 114 28.78 -35.52 6.79
C SER A 114 27.30 -35.82 6.63
N ALA A 115 26.94 -37.11 6.73
CA ALA A 115 25.57 -37.61 6.68
C ALA A 115 24.58 -36.86 7.60
N LYS A 116 25.07 -36.03 8.53
CA LYS A 116 24.31 -35.24 9.51
C LYS A 116 23.54 -34.04 8.92
N HIS A 117 23.84 -33.60 7.69
CA HIS A 117 23.20 -32.43 7.07
C HIS A 117 22.29 -32.72 5.87
N ARG A 118 22.08 -33.99 5.51
CA ARG A 118 21.12 -34.33 4.43
C ARG A 118 19.70 -33.95 4.88
N LEU A 119 18.98 -33.23 4.01
CA LEU A 119 17.55 -32.95 4.23
C LEU A 119 16.76 -34.19 3.78
N SER A 120 15.71 -34.55 4.53
CA SER A 120 14.73 -35.50 4.02
C SER A 120 13.89 -34.85 2.91
N GLU A 121 13.32 -35.62 2.00
CA GLU A 121 12.38 -35.11 0.98
C GLU A 121 11.30 -34.19 1.59
N SER A 122 10.68 -34.64 2.69
CA SER A 122 9.67 -33.84 3.40
C SER A 122 10.16 -32.50 3.98
N GLN A 123 11.47 -32.36 4.24
CA GLN A 123 12.11 -31.12 4.68
C GLN A 123 12.44 -30.22 3.50
N GLU A 124 12.84 -30.81 2.37
CA GLU A 124 13.02 -30.06 1.11
C GLU A 124 11.69 -29.48 0.63
N ASP A 125 10.60 -30.25 0.69
CA ASP A 125 9.27 -29.78 0.32
C ASP A 125 8.81 -28.62 1.21
N ALA A 126 9.00 -28.73 2.54
CA ALA A 126 8.66 -27.66 3.47
C ALA A 126 9.49 -26.39 3.20
N LEU A 127 10.76 -26.55 2.84
CA LEU A 127 11.64 -25.44 2.50
C LEU A 127 11.26 -24.79 1.17
N ARG A 128 10.95 -25.56 0.13
CA ARG A 128 10.46 -25.03 -1.17
C ARG A 128 9.12 -24.32 -1.01
N LEU A 129 8.21 -24.89 -0.21
CA LEU A 129 6.93 -24.27 0.12
C LEU A 129 7.15 -22.92 0.83
N LEU A 130 8.05 -22.86 1.81
CA LEU A 130 8.41 -21.60 2.47
C LEU A 130 9.09 -20.60 1.52
N CYS A 131 9.96 -21.04 0.61
CA CYS A 131 10.56 -20.18 -0.40
C CYS A 131 9.51 -19.64 -1.40
N SER A 132 8.43 -20.38 -1.66
CA SER A 132 7.33 -19.92 -2.53
C SER A 132 6.43 -18.87 -1.87
N ALA A 133 6.30 -18.93 -0.54
CA ALA A 133 5.49 -18.00 0.24
C ALA A 133 6.22 -17.56 1.53
N PRO A 134 7.35 -16.83 1.41
CA PRO A 134 8.11 -16.40 2.58
C PRO A 134 7.29 -15.41 3.40
N LEU A 135 7.53 -15.38 4.70
CA LEU A 135 6.80 -14.59 5.72
C LEU A 135 5.37 -15.09 5.98
N ALA A 136 5.01 -16.27 5.50
CA ALA A 136 3.76 -16.93 5.89
C ALA A 136 3.85 -17.55 7.30
N THR A 137 2.70 -17.74 7.92
CA THR A 137 2.57 -18.52 9.17
C THR A 137 2.53 -20.02 8.86
N VAL A 138 2.77 -20.86 9.88
CA VAL A 138 2.62 -22.32 9.71
C VAL A 138 1.22 -22.69 9.23
N LYS A 139 0.19 -22.05 9.77
CA LYS A 139 -1.21 -22.30 9.39
C LYS A 139 -1.50 -21.94 7.93
N GLU A 140 -0.97 -20.81 7.46
CA GLU A 140 -1.08 -20.39 6.05
C GLU A 140 -0.36 -21.38 5.12
N LEU A 141 0.90 -21.71 5.42
CA LEU A 141 1.70 -22.66 4.63
C LEU A 141 1.09 -24.07 4.60
N ALA A 142 0.57 -24.55 5.73
CA ALA A 142 -0.07 -25.86 5.86
C ALA A 142 -1.23 -26.01 4.87
N ARG A 143 -2.04 -24.96 4.70
CA ARG A 143 -3.14 -24.92 3.75
C ARG A 143 -2.66 -24.84 2.30
N PHE A 144 -1.64 -24.03 2.02
CA PHE A 144 -1.05 -23.94 0.68
C PHE A 144 -0.50 -25.29 0.23
N GLY A 145 0.23 -25.99 1.11
CA GLY A 145 0.82 -27.29 0.84
C GLY A 145 -0.09 -28.49 1.06
N ARG A 146 -1.32 -28.31 1.56
CA ARG A 146 -2.24 -29.40 1.96
C ARG A 146 -1.63 -30.39 2.96
N VAL A 147 -0.84 -29.89 3.90
CA VAL A 147 -0.17 -30.70 4.94
C VAL A 147 -0.77 -30.37 6.30
N PRO A 148 -0.94 -31.33 7.22
CA PRO A 148 -1.35 -31.02 8.59
C PRO A 148 -0.44 -29.99 9.26
N GLU A 149 -1.03 -29.05 10.01
CA GLU A 149 -0.29 -27.94 10.64
C GLU A 149 0.79 -28.44 11.61
N SER A 150 0.49 -29.47 12.41
CA SER A 150 1.43 -30.09 13.35
C SER A 150 2.66 -30.65 12.63
N THR A 151 2.45 -31.37 11.53
CA THR A 151 3.50 -31.95 10.71
C THR A 151 4.38 -30.87 10.08
N LEU A 152 3.77 -29.81 9.53
CA LEU A 152 4.55 -28.72 8.95
C LEU A 152 5.35 -27.96 10.01
N ARG A 153 4.76 -27.72 11.18
CA ARG A 153 5.44 -27.10 12.32
C ARG A 153 6.70 -27.85 12.70
N GLU A 154 6.59 -29.16 12.89
CA GLU A 154 7.74 -30.01 13.24
C GLU A 154 8.85 -29.94 12.17
N ARG A 155 8.48 -29.96 10.89
CA ARG A 155 9.44 -29.83 9.78
C ARG A 155 10.16 -28.48 9.79
N LEU A 156 9.42 -27.39 9.99
CA LEU A 156 9.99 -26.04 10.08
C LEU A 156 10.88 -25.87 11.32
N ASP A 157 10.50 -26.42 12.46
CA ASP A 157 11.31 -26.38 13.68
C ASP A 157 12.62 -27.16 13.52
N ARG A 158 12.59 -28.32 12.84
CA ARG A 158 13.81 -29.07 12.48
C ARG A 158 14.69 -28.30 11.48
N LEU A 159 14.11 -27.59 10.52
CA LEU A 159 14.84 -26.73 9.59
C LEU A 159 15.45 -25.51 10.30
N ALA A 160 14.74 -24.95 11.28
CA ALA A 160 15.24 -23.86 12.12
C ALA A 160 16.41 -24.32 13.02
N ALA A 161 16.34 -25.52 13.60
CA ALA A 161 17.47 -26.11 14.33
C ALA A 161 18.71 -26.34 13.45
N LYS A 162 18.53 -26.48 12.13
CA LYS A 162 19.61 -26.56 11.13
C LYS A 162 20.06 -25.17 10.61
N GLY A 163 19.47 -24.07 11.07
CA GLY A 163 19.80 -22.71 10.63
C GLY A 163 19.34 -22.36 9.21
N LEU A 164 18.42 -23.14 8.63
CA LEU A 164 17.90 -22.95 7.27
C LEU A 164 16.64 -22.09 7.24
N VAL A 165 15.95 -21.98 8.36
CA VAL A 165 14.71 -21.22 8.52
C VAL A 165 14.82 -20.40 9.78
N ASP A 166 14.28 -19.19 9.73
CA ASP A 166 14.11 -18.34 10.90
C ASP A 166 12.69 -17.76 10.90
N TRP A 167 12.32 -17.03 11.95
CA TRP A 167 11.00 -16.44 12.06
C TRP A 167 11.05 -15.06 12.73
N VAL A 168 10.01 -14.28 12.46
CA VAL A 168 9.80 -12.99 13.09
C VAL A 168 8.41 -12.89 13.71
N SER A 169 8.35 -12.22 14.85
CA SER A 169 7.08 -11.86 15.48
C SER A 169 6.47 -10.66 14.75
N HIS A 170 5.29 -10.85 14.17
CA HIS A 170 4.53 -9.81 13.50
C HIS A 170 3.22 -9.52 14.25
N ARG A 171 2.83 -8.25 14.31
CA ARG A 171 1.57 -7.83 14.94
C ARG A 171 0.78 -6.98 13.96
N LEU A 172 -0.45 -7.41 13.68
CA LEU A 172 -1.42 -6.71 12.86
C LEU A 172 -2.77 -6.79 13.56
N ASN A 173 -3.36 -5.63 13.90
CA ASN A 173 -4.56 -5.55 14.73
C ASN A 173 -5.73 -6.37 14.15
N SER A 174 -5.90 -6.31 12.83
CA SER A 174 -6.98 -6.97 12.12
C SER A 174 -6.84 -8.50 12.09
N LEU A 175 -5.67 -9.05 12.44
CA LEU A 175 -5.42 -10.49 12.57
C LEU A 175 -5.45 -10.98 14.04
N GLY A 176 -5.84 -10.10 14.96
CA GLY A 176 -5.97 -10.38 16.38
C GLY A 176 -4.84 -9.82 17.25
N PRO A 177 -5.02 -9.85 18.59
CA PRO A 177 -4.10 -9.21 19.54
C PRO A 177 -2.80 -9.99 19.74
N ARG A 178 -2.78 -11.28 19.38
CA ARG A 178 -1.62 -12.16 19.60
C ARG A 178 -0.60 -11.99 18.47
N PRO A 179 0.70 -11.86 18.78
CA PRO A 179 1.74 -11.82 17.75
C PRO A 179 1.79 -13.13 16.96
N GLN A 180 1.90 -13.03 15.65
CA GLN A 180 2.03 -14.16 14.73
C GLN A 180 3.51 -14.45 14.46
N ARG A 181 3.89 -15.73 14.43
CA ARG A 181 5.22 -16.15 13.97
C ARG A 181 5.19 -16.30 12.44
N ARG A 182 5.93 -15.44 11.75
CA ARG A 182 6.08 -15.45 10.29
C ARG A 182 7.45 -15.97 9.93
N TYR A 183 7.48 -17.10 9.22
CA TYR A 183 8.70 -17.84 8.93
C TYR A 183 9.34 -17.32 7.63
N PHE A 184 10.65 -17.37 7.51
CA PHE A 184 11.37 -17.03 6.29
C PHE A 184 12.61 -17.92 6.13
N PRO A 185 13.03 -18.23 4.89
CA PRO A 185 14.27 -18.97 4.67
C PRO A 185 15.47 -18.07 4.97
N THR A 186 16.51 -18.61 5.61
CA THR A 186 17.81 -17.92 5.75
C THR A 186 18.53 -17.91 4.41
N ASP A 187 19.64 -17.18 4.29
CA ASP A 187 20.53 -17.28 3.14
C ASP A 187 20.96 -18.73 2.86
N GLN A 188 21.28 -19.49 3.91
CA GLN A 188 21.59 -20.92 3.82
C GLN A 188 20.37 -21.75 3.41
N GLY A 189 19.17 -21.39 3.89
CA GLY A 189 17.91 -22.01 3.46
C GLY A 189 17.62 -21.80 1.98
N ILE A 190 17.84 -20.59 1.46
CA ILE A 190 17.67 -20.28 0.04
C ILE A 190 18.66 -21.10 -0.78
N LEU A 191 19.92 -21.18 -0.36
CA LEU A 191 20.93 -22.02 -1.02
C LEU A 191 20.55 -23.51 -0.99
N ALA A 192 20.06 -24.01 0.14
CA ALA A 192 19.61 -25.40 0.25
C ALA A 192 18.39 -25.69 -0.64
N GLY A 193 17.43 -24.75 -0.73
CA GLY A 193 16.30 -24.86 -1.66
C GLY A 193 16.75 -24.84 -3.13
N ALA A 194 17.69 -23.95 -3.47
CA ALA A 194 18.23 -23.81 -4.82
C ALA A 194 19.04 -25.02 -5.29
N ARG A 195 19.67 -25.78 -4.38
CA ARG A 195 20.40 -27.02 -4.73
C ARG A 195 19.49 -28.10 -5.33
N ALA A 196 18.23 -28.10 -4.92
CA ALA A 196 17.26 -29.08 -5.38
C ALA A 196 16.67 -28.72 -6.76
N GLU A 197 16.98 -27.54 -7.28
CA GLU A 197 16.53 -27.04 -8.58
C GLU A 197 17.73 -26.57 -9.44
N HIS A 198 17.50 -26.19 -10.69
CA HIS A 198 18.55 -25.97 -11.71
C HIS A 198 19.47 -24.73 -11.48
N GLY A 199 19.84 -24.41 -10.24
CA GLY A 199 20.82 -23.40 -9.86
C GLY A 199 20.24 -22.15 -9.18
N VAL A 200 21.08 -21.45 -8.41
CA VAL A 200 20.69 -20.29 -7.57
C VAL A 200 20.06 -19.16 -8.37
N GLN A 201 20.62 -18.79 -9.53
CA GLN A 201 20.10 -17.68 -10.31
C GLN A 201 18.67 -17.91 -10.79
N ARG A 202 18.37 -19.12 -11.28
CA ARG A 202 17.03 -19.50 -11.70
C ARG A 202 16.08 -19.56 -10.51
N PHE A 203 16.53 -20.12 -9.39
CA PHE A 203 15.74 -20.14 -8.15
C PHE A 203 15.36 -18.74 -7.66
N LEU A 204 16.29 -17.78 -7.66
CA LEU A 204 16.03 -16.39 -7.29
C LEU A 204 15.08 -15.66 -8.26
N ALA A 205 14.98 -16.14 -9.52
CA ALA A 205 14.07 -15.63 -10.53
C ALA A 205 12.67 -16.25 -10.44
N GLU A 206 12.56 -17.50 -10.01
CA GLU A 206 11.27 -18.22 -9.93
C GLU A 206 10.57 -18.05 -8.58
N TYR A 207 11.34 -17.83 -7.51
CA TYR A 207 10.84 -17.72 -6.14
C TYR A 207 10.99 -16.29 -5.58
N PRO A 208 10.05 -15.84 -4.72
CA PRO A 208 10.08 -14.50 -4.12
C PRO A 208 11.12 -14.34 -2.98
N VAL A 209 12.33 -14.86 -3.20
CA VAL A 209 13.44 -14.90 -2.23
C VAL A 209 14.68 -14.16 -2.71
N SER A 210 14.62 -13.42 -3.83
CA SER A 210 15.68 -12.48 -4.20
C SER A 210 15.75 -11.27 -3.27
N ARG A 211 16.88 -10.56 -3.29
CA ARG A 211 17.11 -9.38 -2.46
C ARG A 211 16.04 -8.31 -2.65
N GLN A 212 15.60 -8.09 -3.89
CA GLN A 212 14.49 -7.19 -4.18
C GLN A 212 13.17 -7.71 -3.61
N TRP A 213 12.84 -8.98 -3.88
CA TRP A 213 11.56 -9.55 -3.47
C TRP A 213 11.38 -9.54 -1.97
N PHE A 214 12.39 -10.04 -1.27
CA PHE A 214 12.34 -10.15 0.18
C PHE A 214 12.20 -8.77 0.83
N ARG A 215 12.86 -7.75 0.28
CA ARG A 215 12.65 -6.35 0.68
C ARG A 215 11.22 -5.86 0.42
N ILE A 216 10.65 -6.13 -0.74
CA ILE A 216 9.26 -5.73 -1.06
C ILE A 216 8.29 -6.39 -0.09
N LEU A 217 8.42 -7.69 0.15
CA LEU A 217 7.51 -8.44 1.02
C LEU A 217 7.62 -8.00 2.47
N THR A 218 8.84 -7.77 2.96
CA THR A 218 9.07 -7.28 4.33
C THR A 218 8.57 -5.85 4.52
N GLU A 219 8.83 -4.92 3.58
CA GLU A 219 8.30 -3.55 3.63
C GLU A 219 6.76 -3.52 3.56
N ARG A 220 6.15 -4.57 3.01
CA ARG A 220 4.70 -4.75 2.85
C ARG A 220 4.10 -5.81 3.78
N LEU A 221 4.78 -6.15 4.88
CA LEU A 221 4.42 -7.30 5.70
C LEU A 221 2.96 -7.31 6.16
N ASP A 222 2.39 -6.14 6.49
CA ASP A 222 0.97 -6.03 6.86
C ASP A 222 0.04 -6.43 5.71
N ALA A 223 0.33 -5.99 4.48
CA ALA A 223 -0.45 -6.37 3.30
C ALA A 223 -0.24 -7.85 2.94
N VAL A 224 1.01 -8.33 3.01
CA VAL A 224 1.35 -9.74 2.75
C VAL A 224 0.62 -10.66 3.72
N ALA A 225 0.54 -10.28 4.99
CA ALA A 225 -0.18 -10.99 6.02
C ALA A 225 -1.67 -11.17 5.69
N VAL A 226 -2.34 -10.08 5.28
CA VAL A 226 -3.74 -10.13 4.87
C VAL A 226 -3.92 -10.98 3.60
N ILE A 227 -3.04 -10.81 2.61
CA ILE A 227 -3.10 -11.56 1.34
C ILE A 227 -2.94 -13.06 1.60
N TYR A 228 -1.97 -13.48 2.42
CA TYR A 228 -1.78 -14.89 2.75
C TYR A 228 -2.94 -15.45 3.55
N HIS A 229 -3.55 -14.68 4.44
CA HIS A 229 -4.74 -15.11 5.14
C HIS A 229 -5.90 -15.38 4.16
N VAL A 230 -6.20 -14.44 3.27
CA VAL A 230 -7.26 -14.59 2.27
C VAL A 230 -6.96 -15.73 1.30
N ALA A 231 -5.70 -15.87 0.86
CA ALA A 231 -5.28 -17.00 0.03
C ALA A 231 -5.45 -18.35 0.75
N ALA A 232 -5.26 -18.37 2.08
CA ALA A 232 -5.45 -19.56 2.88
C ALA A 232 -6.95 -19.93 2.99
N LEU A 233 -7.85 -18.94 3.07
CA LEU A 233 -9.30 -19.17 2.98
C LEU A 233 -9.71 -19.68 1.59
N LEU A 234 -9.10 -19.15 0.52
CA LEU A 234 -9.30 -19.67 -0.85
C LEU A 234 -8.84 -21.12 -0.98
N ALA A 235 -7.73 -21.50 -0.35
CA ALA A 235 -7.27 -22.88 -0.31
C ALA A 235 -8.27 -23.78 0.43
N ASP A 236 -8.81 -23.33 1.56
CA ASP A 236 -9.84 -24.08 2.29
C ASP A 236 -11.11 -24.29 1.42
N ALA A 237 -11.50 -23.30 0.62
CA ALA A 237 -12.66 -23.40 -0.29
C ALA A 237 -12.42 -24.27 -1.54
N ASP A 238 -11.18 -24.35 -2.05
CA ASP A 238 -10.83 -25.11 -3.24
C ASP A 238 -10.49 -26.57 -2.90
N GLN A 239 -11.47 -27.47 -2.83
CA GLN A 239 -11.25 -28.83 -2.31
C GLN A 239 -10.49 -29.78 -3.25
N SER A 240 -10.26 -29.44 -4.52
CA SER A 240 -9.47 -30.29 -5.41
C SER A 240 -8.01 -30.36 -4.95
N GLY A 241 -7.49 -31.57 -4.74
CA GLY A 241 -6.33 -31.86 -3.88
C GLY A 241 -4.94 -31.36 -4.31
N GLN A 242 -4.82 -30.37 -5.21
CA GLN A 242 -3.51 -29.80 -5.55
C GLN A 242 -3.16 -28.61 -4.63
N PRO A 243 -1.87 -28.37 -4.36
CA PRO A 243 -1.39 -27.20 -3.62
C PRO A 243 -1.82 -25.87 -4.26
N VAL A 244 -2.11 -24.89 -3.40
CA VAL A 244 -2.40 -23.52 -3.82
C VAL A 244 -1.10 -22.73 -3.88
N ARG A 245 -0.91 -21.98 -4.97
CA ARG A 245 0.26 -21.11 -5.16
C ARG A 245 -0.14 -19.65 -5.04
N VAL A 246 0.64 -18.86 -4.31
CA VAL A 246 0.44 -17.42 -4.15
C VAL A 246 1.62 -16.69 -4.76
N ASP A 247 1.39 -15.99 -5.86
CA ASP A 247 2.42 -15.24 -6.56
C ASP A 247 2.21 -13.73 -6.39
N HIS A 248 3.17 -13.05 -5.77
CA HIS A 248 3.10 -11.60 -5.63
C HIS A 248 3.47 -10.90 -6.94
N TYR A 249 2.97 -9.67 -7.11
CA TYR A 249 3.43 -8.78 -8.18
C TYR A 249 4.42 -7.76 -7.65
N ARG A 250 5.57 -7.60 -8.33
CA ARG A 250 6.51 -6.48 -8.04
C ARG A 250 5.84 -5.18 -8.46
N GLN A 251 5.32 -5.15 -9.68
CA GLN A 251 4.60 -4.04 -10.31
C GLN A 251 3.44 -4.61 -11.13
N GLY A 252 2.36 -3.84 -11.27
CA GLY A 252 1.19 -4.29 -12.02
C GLY A 252 -0.14 -4.01 -11.30
N PRO A 253 -1.26 -4.47 -11.91
CA PRO A 253 -2.59 -4.16 -11.43
C PRO A 253 -2.96 -4.90 -10.14
N TYR A 254 -2.45 -6.11 -9.93
CA TYR A 254 -2.72 -6.96 -8.76
C TYR A 254 -1.62 -6.89 -7.72
N ASP A 255 -1.95 -7.16 -6.46
CA ASP A 255 -1.01 -7.40 -5.38
C ASP A 255 -0.49 -8.82 -5.35
N ALA A 256 -1.39 -9.78 -5.53
CA ALA A 256 -1.05 -11.18 -5.71
C ALA A 256 -1.98 -11.86 -6.70
N LEU A 257 -1.51 -12.96 -7.26
CA LEU A 257 -2.28 -13.96 -7.99
C LEU A 257 -2.34 -15.22 -7.13
N VAL A 258 -3.53 -15.79 -6.96
CA VAL A 258 -3.71 -17.08 -6.31
C VAL A 258 -4.06 -18.10 -7.38
N THR A 259 -3.21 -19.10 -7.55
CA THR A 259 -3.43 -20.22 -8.46
C THR A 259 -4.01 -21.38 -7.67
N LEU A 260 -5.23 -21.77 -8.05
CA LEU A 260 -5.98 -22.88 -7.47
C LEU A 260 -5.56 -24.21 -8.10
N SER A 261 -6.05 -25.30 -7.52
CA SER A 261 -5.69 -26.68 -7.84
C SER A 261 -5.92 -27.13 -9.29
N GLN A 262 -6.84 -26.48 -10.01
CA GLN A 262 -7.15 -26.74 -11.42
C GLN A 262 -6.42 -25.77 -12.38
N GLY A 263 -5.48 -24.96 -11.87
CA GLY A 263 -4.81 -23.92 -12.65
C GLY A 263 -5.63 -22.64 -12.85
N ARG A 264 -6.82 -22.55 -12.23
CA ARG A 264 -7.64 -21.33 -12.19
C ARG A 264 -6.91 -20.27 -11.37
N THR A 265 -6.99 -19.01 -11.79
CA THR A 265 -6.28 -17.91 -11.14
C THR A 265 -7.24 -16.83 -10.65
N LEU A 266 -6.97 -16.29 -9.47
CA LEU A 266 -7.69 -15.18 -8.84
C LEU A 266 -6.72 -14.04 -8.56
N GLY A 267 -7.08 -12.83 -8.96
CA GLY A 267 -6.30 -11.63 -8.67
C GLY A 267 -6.73 -11.05 -7.32
N ILE A 268 -5.78 -10.69 -6.46
CA ILE A 268 -6.04 -9.95 -5.22
C ILE A 268 -5.54 -8.52 -5.38
N VAL A 269 -6.39 -7.54 -5.08
CA VAL A 269 -6.08 -6.11 -5.05
C VAL A 269 -6.40 -5.57 -3.67
N ARG A 270 -5.40 -5.04 -2.97
CA ARG A 270 -5.60 -4.38 -1.68
C ARG A 270 -5.69 -2.86 -1.86
N GLN A 271 -6.74 -2.25 -1.31
CA GLN A 271 -6.90 -0.81 -1.18
C GLN A 271 -6.51 -0.38 0.24
N GLY A 272 -5.22 -0.11 0.46
CA GLY A 272 -4.74 0.44 1.72
C GLY A 272 -5.27 1.86 2.02
N PRO A 273 -5.17 2.34 3.28
CA PRO A 273 -5.71 3.63 3.72
C PRO A 273 -5.20 4.83 2.95
N MET A 274 -3.99 4.74 2.38
CA MET A 274 -3.39 5.80 1.59
C MET A 274 -3.75 5.75 0.10
N LEU A 275 -4.35 4.66 -0.39
CA LEU A 275 -4.64 4.48 -1.81
C LEU A 275 -5.96 5.19 -2.19
N PRO A 276 -5.92 6.27 -2.99
CA PRO A 276 -7.13 6.98 -3.38
C PRO A 276 -7.93 6.18 -4.42
N SER A 277 -9.26 6.35 -4.45
CA SER A 277 -10.15 5.61 -5.37
C SER A 277 -9.76 5.69 -6.86
N PRO A 278 -9.30 6.84 -7.41
CA PRO A 278 -8.82 6.89 -8.80
C PRO A 278 -7.67 5.92 -9.10
N ASN A 279 -6.79 5.66 -8.12
CA ASN A 279 -5.70 4.69 -8.30
C ASN A 279 -6.21 3.26 -8.31
N LEU A 280 -7.19 2.94 -7.47
CA LEU A 280 -7.85 1.64 -7.51
C LEU A 280 -8.49 1.43 -8.90
N ARG A 281 -9.21 2.43 -9.41
CA ARG A 281 -9.78 2.40 -10.76
C ARG A 281 -8.73 2.18 -11.84
N TYR A 282 -7.63 2.93 -11.76
CA TYR A 282 -6.52 2.81 -12.71
C TYR A 282 -5.94 1.40 -12.69
N ARG A 283 -5.66 0.84 -11.51
CA ARG A 283 -5.16 -0.54 -11.37
C ARG A 283 -6.12 -1.56 -11.99
N LEU A 284 -7.41 -1.44 -11.73
CA LEU A 284 -8.41 -2.38 -12.22
C LEU A 284 -8.60 -2.27 -13.75
N ARG A 285 -8.58 -1.06 -14.31
CA ARG A 285 -8.55 -0.86 -15.77
C ARG A 285 -7.26 -1.37 -16.43
N SER A 286 -6.11 -1.19 -15.78
CA SER A 286 -4.85 -1.77 -16.26
C SER A 286 -4.92 -3.31 -16.27
N ALA A 287 -5.68 -3.91 -15.37
CA ALA A 287 -5.94 -5.34 -15.36
C ALA A 287 -6.73 -5.82 -16.59
N GLU A 288 -7.69 -5.03 -17.07
CA GLU A 288 -8.45 -5.31 -18.30
C GLU A 288 -7.57 -5.22 -19.55
N SER A 289 -6.51 -4.42 -19.51
CA SER A 289 -5.56 -4.30 -20.63
C SER A 289 -4.53 -5.42 -20.70
N LEU A 290 -4.53 -6.37 -19.76
CA LEU A 290 -3.63 -7.53 -19.80
C LEU A 290 -4.04 -8.47 -20.95
N PRO A 291 -3.06 -9.19 -21.55
CA PRO A 291 -3.38 -10.28 -22.47
C PRO A 291 -4.34 -11.26 -21.81
N TRP A 292 -5.35 -11.75 -22.53
CA TRP A 292 -6.44 -12.55 -21.95
C TRP A 292 -5.96 -13.79 -21.15
N ARG A 293 -4.81 -14.37 -21.51
CA ARG A 293 -4.18 -15.50 -20.79
C ARG A 293 -3.63 -15.11 -19.41
N GLN A 294 -3.40 -13.83 -19.18
CA GLN A 294 -2.82 -13.26 -17.96
C GLN A 294 -3.88 -12.60 -17.07
N VAL A 295 -5.11 -12.42 -17.57
CA VAL A 295 -6.23 -11.89 -16.80
C VAL A 295 -6.72 -12.99 -15.84
N PRO A 296 -6.74 -12.75 -14.51
CA PRO A 296 -7.32 -13.69 -13.57
C PRO A 296 -8.81 -13.87 -13.83
N ARG A 297 -9.34 -15.03 -13.47
CA ARG A 297 -10.75 -15.38 -13.71
C ARG A 297 -11.71 -14.53 -12.88
N ALA A 298 -11.29 -14.12 -11.70
CA ALA A 298 -11.96 -13.09 -10.93
C ALA A 298 -10.95 -12.24 -10.15
N THR A 299 -11.38 -11.05 -9.77
CA THR A 299 -10.60 -10.08 -9.00
C THR A 299 -11.27 -9.86 -7.66
N LEU A 300 -10.51 -10.12 -6.59
CA LEU A 300 -10.89 -9.87 -5.22
C LEU A 300 -10.26 -8.54 -4.76
N VAL A 301 -11.09 -7.58 -4.37
CA VAL A 301 -10.66 -6.28 -3.87
C VAL A 301 -10.86 -6.24 -2.36
N LEU A 302 -9.76 -6.09 -1.63
CA LEU A 302 -9.74 -5.95 -0.17
C LEU A 302 -9.68 -4.47 0.18
N ALA A 303 -10.80 -3.94 0.67
CA ALA A 303 -10.90 -2.57 1.13
C ALA A 303 -10.46 -2.46 2.59
N CYS A 304 -9.68 -1.43 2.94
CA CYS A 304 -9.25 -1.20 4.32
C CYS A 304 -10.37 -0.79 5.29
N SER A 305 -11.60 -0.62 4.79
CA SER A 305 -12.64 0.17 5.45
C SER A 305 -13.99 -0.05 4.75
N ASP A 306 -15.10 0.06 5.46
CA ASP A 306 -16.46 -0.05 4.90
C ASP A 306 -16.75 1.06 3.89
N GLN A 307 -16.32 2.29 4.19
CA GLN A 307 -16.50 3.38 3.25
C GLN A 307 -15.59 3.21 2.03
N ALA A 308 -14.39 2.65 2.20
CA ALA A 308 -13.52 2.28 1.09
C ALA A 308 -14.16 1.16 0.25
N ASN A 309 -14.82 0.18 0.88
CA ASN A 309 -15.55 -0.90 0.20
C ASN A 309 -16.67 -0.32 -0.68
N ARG A 310 -17.56 0.50 -0.11
CA ARG A 310 -18.65 1.17 -0.85
C ARG A 310 -18.12 2.03 -2.00
N ARG A 311 -16.99 2.71 -1.80
CA ARG A 311 -16.33 3.47 -2.85
C ARG A 311 -15.67 2.61 -3.90
N ALA A 312 -15.07 1.49 -3.54
CA ALA A 312 -14.51 0.54 -4.49
C ALA A 312 -15.62 0.02 -5.40
N VAL A 313 -16.74 -0.42 -4.82
CA VAL A 313 -17.97 -0.82 -5.54
C VAL A 313 -18.43 0.28 -6.49
N ARG A 314 -18.49 1.54 -6.04
CA ARG A 314 -18.86 2.69 -6.90
C ARG A 314 -17.85 3.00 -7.99
N THR A 315 -16.56 2.96 -7.65
CA THR A 315 -15.45 3.27 -8.55
C THR A 315 -15.37 2.28 -9.70
N LEU A 316 -15.81 1.05 -9.43
CA LEU A 316 -15.95 -0.05 -10.36
C LEU A 316 -17.19 0.03 -11.26
N GLY A 317 -17.84 1.19 -11.38
CA GLY A 317 -18.61 1.53 -12.59
C GLY A 317 -19.74 0.58 -13.00
N HIS A 318 -20.03 0.55 -14.31
CA HIS A 318 -21.23 -0.05 -14.89
C HIS A 318 -21.17 -1.59 -14.83
N PRO A 319 -22.30 -2.27 -14.50
CA PRO A 319 -22.44 -3.72 -14.41
C PRO A 319 -21.77 -4.60 -15.47
N MET A 320 -21.79 -4.12 -16.71
CA MET A 320 -21.26 -4.87 -17.85
C MET A 320 -19.72 -4.94 -17.90
N GLU A 321 -19.01 -4.03 -17.23
CA GLU A 321 -17.54 -3.94 -17.31
C GLU A 321 -16.83 -4.83 -16.27
N HIS A 322 -17.47 -5.14 -15.13
CA HIS A 322 -16.77 -5.67 -13.96
C HIS A 322 -17.43 -6.87 -13.27
N ARG A 323 -18.19 -7.69 -14.01
CA ARG A 323 -18.94 -8.86 -13.48
C ARG A 323 -18.14 -9.82 -12.59
N PHE A 324 -16.84 -9.95 -12.80
CA PHE A 324 -15.96 -10.85 -12.03
C PHE A 324 -15.14 -10.13 -10.96
N HIS A 325 -15.58 -8.96 -10.50
CA HIS A 325 -14.94 -8.22 -9.41
C HIS A 325 -15.77 -8.35 -8.14
N PHE A 326 -15.13 -8.73 -7.05
CA PHE A 326 -15.76 -8.87 -5.75
C PHE A 326 -15.01 -7.99 -4.75
N VAL A 327 -15.72 -7.29 -3.89
CA VAL A 327 -15.14 -6.41 -2.88
C VAL A 327 -15.59 -6.87 -1.50
N ALA A 328 -14.67 -6.87 -0.55
CA ALA A 328 -14.95 -7.08 0.86
C ALA A 328 -14.01 -6.19 1.70
N THR A 329 -14.34 -5.97 2.96
CA THR A 329 -13.39 -5.33 3.88
C THR A 329 -12.30 -6.31 4.34
N GLU A 330 -11.13 -5.78 4.69
CA GLU A 330 -10.09 -6.57 5.36
C GLU A 330 -10.60 -7.18 6.66
N GLU A 331 -11.39 -6.46 7.44
CA GLU A 331 -11.87 -6.93 8.75
C GLU A 331 -12.82 -8.14 8.62
N GLU A 332 -13.82 -8.07 7.74
CA GLU A 332 -14.76 -9.17 7.51
C GLU A 332 -14.04 -10.45 7.08
N GLN A 333 -13.05 -10.34 6.18
CA GLN A 333 -12.30 -11.49 5.69
C GLN A 333 -11.39 -12.11 6.73
N LEU A 334 -10.91 -11.32 7.69
CA LEU A 334 -10.00 -11.81 8.73
C LEU A 334 -10.74 -12.39 9.94
N ALA A 335 -11.98 -11.94 10.16
CA ALA A 335 -12.88 -12.47 11.20
C ALA A 335 -13.62 -13.74 10.75
N GLY A 336 -13.91 -13.86 9.46
CA GLY A 336 -14.68 -14.96 8.89
C GLY A 336 -13.86 -16.21 8.52
N ASP A 337 -14.58 -17.24 8.09
CA ASP A 337 -14.03 -18.37 7.35
C ASP A 337 -14.37 -18.27 5.84
N HIS A 338 -14.09 -19.31 5.08
CA HIS A 338 -14.37 -19.33 3.64
C HIS A 338 -15.88 -19.34 3.30
N ASN A 339 -16.76 -19.63 4.27
CA ASN A 339 -18.22 -19.62 4.11
C ASN A 339 -18.86 -18.30 4.58
N ALA A 340 -18.07 -17.37 5.13
CA ALA A 340 -18.57 -16.07 5.55
C ALA A 340 -19.11 -15.25 4.37
N MET A 341 -20.35 -14.77 4.50
CA MET A 341 -21.05 -13.97 3.49
C MET A 341 -20.57 -12.52 3.49
N ALA A 342 -19.36 -12.30 2.98
CA ALA A 342 -18.69 -11.00 3.04
C ALA A 342 -18.40 -10.40 1.66
N TRP A 343 -18.33 -11.21 0.60
CA TRP A 343 -17.95 -10.73 -0.73
C TRP A 343 -19.12 -10.13 -1.48
N GLN A 344 -19.03 -8.84 -1.79
CA GLN A 344 -20.01 -8.14 -2.60
C GLN A 344 -19.58 -8.13 -4.07
N GLN A 345 -20.38 -8.70 -4.95
CA GLN A 345 -20.12 -8.64 -6.39
C GLN A 345 -20.37 -7.23 -6.93
N CYS A 346 -19.37 -6.68 -7.60
CA CYS A 346 -19.52 -5.46 -8.37
C CYS A 346 -20.35 -5.74 -9.62
N GLY A 347 -21.33 -4.88 -9.88
CA GLY A 347 -21.88 -4.79 -11.21
C GLY A 347 -23.00 -5.78 -11.59
N HIS A 348 -24.04 -5.94 -10.77
CA HIS A 348 -25.38 -6.34 -11.22
C HIS A 348 -26.36 -5.20 -10.87
N GLY A 349 -27.36 -4.77 -11.66
CA GLY A 349 -27.80 -5.11 -13.02
C GLY A 349 -28.69 -3.99 -13.61
N MET A 350 -29.04 -4.15 -14.88
CA MET A 350 -29.70 -3.21 -15.80
C MET A 350 -31.18 -2.94 -15.51
N ALA A 351 -31.50 -2.08 -14.53
CA ALA A 351 -32.87 -1.57 -14.39
C ALA A 351 -32.98 -0.26 -13.59
N ALA A 352 -32.26 0.82 -13.94
CA ALA A 352 -32.37 2.17 -13.33
C ALA A 352 -32.21 2.28 -11.79
N VAL A 353 -32.10 1.15 -11.10
CA VAL A 353 -31.99 0.93 -9.66
C VAL A 353 -30.82 -0.03 -9.50
N PRO A 354 -29.67 0.42 -8.95
CA PRO A 354 -28.60 -0.48 -8.60
C PRO A 354 -29.09 -1.35 -7.44
N THR A 355 -29.60 -2.54 -7.73
CA THR A 355 -29.79 -3.58 -6.72
C THR A 355 -28.40 -4.01 -6.28
N ILE A 356 -28.02 -3.65 -5.05
CA ILE A 356 -26.79 -4.12 -4.42
C ILE A 356 -26.82 -5.65 -4.45
N SER A 357 -25.87 -6.28 -5.15
CA SER A 357 -25.72 -7.74 -5.15
C SER A 357 -25.65 -8.24 -3.71
N PRO A 358 -26.33 -9.34 -3.37
CA PRO A 358 -26.17 -9.92 -2.04
C PRO A 358 -24.70 -10.28 -1.80
N HIS A 359 -24.28 -10.19 -0.55
CA HIS A 359 -22.98 -10.71 -0.15
C HIS A 359 -22.93 -12.22 -0.43
N ARG A 360 -21.74 -12.73 -0.70
CA ARG A 360 -21.47 -14.13 -1.05
C ARG A 360 -20.29 -14.67 -0.25
N SER A 361 -20.24 -15.98 -0.11
CA SER A 361 -19.09 -16.68 0.45
C SER A 361 -17.96 -16.83 -0.57
N LEU A 362 -16.73 -17.12 -0.12
CA LEU A 362 -15.65 -17.47 -1.04
C LEU A 362 -15.97 -18.76 -1.80
N SER A 363 -16.61 -19.73 -1.13
CA SER A 363 -17.09 -20.97 -1.76
C SER A 363 -17.99 -20.68 -2.96
N ASP A 364 -18.97 -19.78 -2.81
CA ASP A 364 -19.89 -19.41 -3.89
C ASP A 364 -19.18 -18.66 -5.02
N VAL A 365 -18.26 -17.76 -4.67
CA VAL A 365 -17.43 -17.04 -5.64
C VAL A 365 -16.61 -18.03 -6.48
N LEU A 366 -16.00 -19.03 -5.86
CA LEU A 366 -15.24 -20.07 -6.57
C LEU A 366 -16.12 -20.95 -7.45
N ALA A 367 -17.32 -21.30 -6.98
CA ALA A 367 -18.27 -22.11 -7.73
C ALA A 367 -18.76 -21.38 -9.00
N GLU A 368 -19.14 -20.10 -8.89
CA GLU A 368 -19.58 -19.29 -10.04
C GLU A 368 -18.46 -19.11 -11.07
N VAL A 369 -17.23 -18.84 -10.61
CA VAL A 369 -16.06 -18.74 -11.49
C VAL A 369 -15.78 -20.07 -12.21
N GLY A 370 -16.01 -21.21 -11.55
CA GLY A 370 -15.92 -22.54 -12.16
C GLY A 370 -16.96 -22.77 -13.25
N SER A 371 -18.26 -22.54 -12.95
CA SER A 371 -19.37 -22.87 -13.85
C SER A 371 -19.38 -22.07 -15.15
N TYR A 372 -18.85 -20.83 -15.14
CA TYR A 372 -18.82 -19.98 -16.34
C TYR A 372 -17.74 -20.36 -17.35
N LEU A 373 -16.78 -21.22 -17.00
CA LEU A 373 -15.48 -21.26 -17.69
C LEU A 373 -14.92 -22.66 -18.00
N ASP A 374 -15.61 -23.75 -17.63
CA ASP A 374 -15.23 -25.12 -18.02
C ASP A 374 -15.09 -25.29 -19.55
N VAL A 375 -15.75 -24.45 -20.35
CA VAL A 375 -15.65 -24.46 -21.82
C VAL A 375 -14.32 -23.89 -22.35
N ARG A 376 -13.54 -23.15 -21.54
CA ARG A 376 -12.30 -22.45 -21.97
C ARG A 376 -11.04 -22.80 -21.14
N ALA A 377 -11.15 -23.65 -20.12
CA ALA A 377 -10.08 -23.94 -19.17
C ALA A 377 -9.05 -24.99 -19.67
N VAL A 378 -9.42 -25.80 -20.67
CA VAL A 378 -8.57 -26.88 -21.20
C VAL A 378 -7.29 -26.33 -21.88
N GLU A 379 -7.33 -25.11 -22.42
CA GLU A 379 -6.21 -24.50 -23.15
C GLU A 379 -5.31 -23.58 -22.31
N SER A 380 -5.69 -23.22 -21.08
CA SER A 380 -5.02 -22.16 -20.30
C SER A 380 -4.23 -22.64 -19.07
N ARG A 381 -3.65 -23.84 -19.10
CA ARG A 381 -2.73 -24.34 -18.04
C ARG A 381 -1.37 -23.64 -18.06
N ASP A 382 -1.33 -22.37 -18.42
CA ASP A 382 -0.10 -21.61 -18.48
C ASP A 382 0.35 -21.24 -17.07
N ARG A 383 1.23 -22.07 -16.51
CA ARG A 383 1.91 -21.93 -15.21
C ARG A 383 3.01 -20.87 -15.22
N THR A 384 3.12 -20.08 -16.30
CA THR A 384 4.09 -19.01 -16.43
C THR A 384 4.03 -18.07 -15.21
N PRO A 385 5.13 -17.91 -14.45
CA PRO A 385 5.18 -17.06 -13.26
C PRO A 385 4.76 -15.62 -13.59
N PRO A 386 4.12 -14.88 -12.66
CA PRO A 386 3.73 -13.49 -12.93
C PRO A 386 4.86 -12.57 -13.31
N GLU A 387 6.12 -12.94 -13.03
CA GLU A 387 7.32 -12.18 -13.42
C GLU A 387 7.49 -12.03 -14.93
N GLU A 388 7.14 -13.05 -15.72
CA GLU A 388 7.15 -12.99 -17.18
C GLU A 388 5.95 -12.19 -17.73
N ARG A 389 4.99 -11.87 -16.84
CA ARG A 389 3.78 -11.08 -17.10
C ARG A 389 3.91 -9.64 -16.59
N GLN A 390 5.09 -9.22 -16.12
CA GLN A 390 5.31 -7.88 -15.59
C GLN A 390 5.55 -6.86 -16.71
N PRO A 391 4.90 -5.68 -16.67
CA PRO A 391 5.29 -4.57 -17.53
C PRO A 391 6.75 -4.19 -17.25
N LYS A 392 7.42 -3.58 -18.24
CA LYS A 392 8.75 -3.00 -18.06
C LYS A 392 8.74 -2.11 -16.80
N PRO A 393 9.75 -2.24 -15.92
CA PRO A 393 9.77 -1.50 -14.67
C PRO A 393 9.66 0.00 -14.96
N ASP A 394 8.80 0.69 -14.20
CA ASP A 394 8.81 2.16 -14.22
C ASP A 394 10.24 2.63 -13.89
N PRO A 395 10.87 3.49 -14.72
CA PRO A 395 12.23 3.98 -14.50
C PRO A 395 12.39 4.73 -13.16
N ASP A 396 11.30 5.16 -12.53
CA ASP A 396 11.29 5.74 -11.18
C ASP A 396 11.09 4.68 -10.06
N THR A 397 11.13 3.39 -10.38
CA THR A 397 10.93 2.33 -9.38
C THR A 397 12.12 2.23 -8.44
N LEU A 398 11.81 2.07 -7.15
CA LEU A 398 12.76 2.12 -6.04
C LEU A 398 13.75 0.95 -5.99
N TYR A 399 13.68 0.02 -6.95
CA TYR A 399 14.40 -1.23 -6.91
C TYR A 399 15.08 -1.47 -8.25
N SER A 400 16.40 -1.44 -8.23
CA SER A 400 17.25 -1.70 -9.39
C SER A 400 17.13 -3.14 -9.87
N ASP A 401 17.16 -3.34 -11.19
CA ASP A 401 17.06 -4.68 -11.79
C ASP A 401 18.18 -5.63 -11.34
N HIS A 402 19.35 -5.11 -10.96
CA HIS A 402 20.43 -5.93 -10.39
C HIS A 402 20.04 -6.60 -9.08
N LEU A 403 19.12 -6.04 -8.28
CA LEU A 403 18.68 -6.66 -7.02
C LEU A 403 17.82 -7.92 -7.24
N ARG A 404 17.36 -8.18 -8.47
CA ARG A 404 16.57 -9.37 -8.82
C ARG A 404 17.40 -10.64 -8.81
N THR A 405 18.69 -10.53 -9.13
CA THR A 405 19.60 -11.68 -9.24
C THR A 405 20.49 -11.86 -8.03
N LEU A 406 20.36 -10.98 -7.03
CA LEU A 406 21.16 -11.02 -5.80
C LEU A 406 20.43 -11.77 -4.69
N MET A 407 21.21 -12.54 -3.92
CA MET A 407 20.74 -13.17 -2.70
C MET A 407 20.50 -12.11 -1.61
N PRO A 408 19.41 -12.18 -0.84
CA PRO A 408 19.20 -11.33 0.33
C PRO A 408 20.12 -11.72 1.49
N ASP A 409 20.23 -10.82 2.48
CA ASP A 409 20.40 -11.21 3.88
C ASP A 409 19.01 -11.10 4.55
N PRO A 410 18.25 -12.21 4.65
CA PRO A 410 16.88 -12.17 5.16
C PRO A 410 16.81 -11.69 6.61
N GLY A 411 17.74 -12.15 7.45
CA GLY A 411 17.78 -11.84 8.88
C GLY A 411 18.00 -10.36 9.11
N GLU A 412 18.96 -9.75 8.40
CA GLU A 412 19.21 -8.32 8.48
C GLU A 412 18.04 -7.49 7.92
N GLN A 413 17.50 -7.86 6.76
CA GLN A 413 16.39 -7.12 6.14
C GLN A 413 15.14 -7.10 7.01
N VAL A 414 14.78 -8.24 7.62
CA VAL A 414 13.64 -8.33 8.54
C VAL A 414 13.87 -7.48 9.79
N LYS A 415 15.06 -7.56 10.40
CA LYS A 415 15.41 -6.80 11.61
C LYS A 415 15.36 -5.29 11.37
N ASN A 416 15.80 -4.84 10.19
CA ASN A 416 15.86 -3.43 9.85
C ASN A 416 14.53 -2.87 9.32
N CYS A 417 13.54 -3.72 9.00
CA CYS A 417 12.29 -3.28 8.41
C CYS A 417 11.34 -2.64 9.44
N LEU A 418 10.88 -1.42 9.16
CA LEU A 418 9.93 -0.70 10.03
C LEU A 418 8.58 -1.40 10.16
N ALA A 419 8.08 -2.09 9.11
CA ALA A 419 6.80 -2.80 9.17
C ALA A 419 6.78 -3.90 10.25
N VAL A 420 7.95 -4.47 10.56
CA VAL A 420 8.18 -5.45 11.63
C VAL A 420 8.33 -4.77 12.99
N ARG A 421 9.12 -3.69 13.05
CA ARG A 421 9.49 -3.02 14.31
C ARG A 421 8.34 -2.21 14.92
N LEU A 422 7.43 -1.69 14.10
CA LEU A 422 6.33 -0.85 14.55
C LEU A 422 5.25 -1.71 15.24
N THR A 423 4.85 -1.26 16.43
CA THR A 423 3.69 -1.77 17.17
C THR A 423 2.38 -1.40 16.47
N ILE A 424 1.29 -2.07 16.86
CA ILE A 424 -0.07 -1.77 16.36
C ILE A 424 -0.42 -0.29 16.57
N ALA A 425 -0.22 0.22 17.78
CA ALA A 425 -0.54 1.61 18.12
C ALA A 425 0.26 2.62 17.28
N GLN A 426 1.53 2.31 16.99
CA GLN A 426 2.36 3.16 16.12
C GLN A 426 1.87 3.16 14.67
N LYS A 427 1.46 2.00 14.14
CA LYS A 427 0.88 1.90 12.79
C LYS A 427 -0.43 2.70 12.69
N GLN A 428 -1.33 2.52 13.67
CA GLN A 428 -2.58 3.29 13.77
C GLN A 428 -2.33 4.80 13.89
N ALA A 429 -1.35 5.20 14.71
CA ALA A 429 -0.96 6.59 14.86
C ALA A 429 -0.46 7.20 13.54
N MET A 430 0.35 6.46 12.77
CA MET A 430 0.80 6.92 11.46
C MET A 430 -0.37 7.07 10.47
N ASP A 431 -1.31 6.13 10.46
CA ASP A 431 -2.51 6.18 9.62
C ASP A 431 -3.40 7.37 9.95
N LEU A 432 -3.60 7.63 11.24
CA LEU A 432 -4.34 8.79 11.73
C LEU A 432 -3.64 10.10 11.37
N LEU A 433 -2.33 10.23 11.55
CA LEU A 433 -1.58 11.44 11.16
C LEU A 433 -1.53 11.65 9.64
N ALA A 434 -1.65 10.59 8.85
CA ALA A 434 -1.75 10.70 7.40
C ALA A 434 -3.12 11.22 6.95
N ALA A 435 -4.18 10.95 7.73
CA ALA A 435 -5.51 11.47 7.51
C ALA A 435 -5.71 12.87 8.15
N TRP A 436 -5.20 13.06 9.35
CA TRP A 436 -5.37 14.25 10.18
C TRP A 436 -4.01 14.89 10.49
N PRO A 437 -3.33 15.47 9.48
CA PRO A 437 -2.03 16.09 9.68
C PRO A 437 -2.17 17.38 10.51
N LEU A 438 -1.08 17.78 11.16
CA LEU A 438 -0.99 19.02 11.95
C LEU A 438 -1.98 19.07 13.13
N CYS A 439 -2.36 17.93 13.69
CA CYS A 439 -3.17 17.91 14.90
C CYS A 439 -2.32 18.16 16.16
N THR A 440 -2.91 18.81 17.16
CA THR A 440 -2.32 18.90 18.50
C THR A 440 -2.32 17.53 19.18
N THR A 441 -1.54 17.39 20.26
CA THR A 441 -1.53 16.14 21.04
C THR A 441 -2.91 15.79 21.59
N GLU A 442 -3.72 16.79 21.93
CA GLU A 442 -5.06 16.61 22.49
C GLU A 442 -6.06 16.15 21.41
N GLN A 443 -6.04 16.81 20.25
CA GLN A 443 -6.84 16.39 19.09
C GLN A 443 -6.47 14.96 18.68
N PHE A 444 -5.17 14.65 18.62
CA PHE A 444 -4.69 13.30 18.31
C PHE A 444 -5.17 12.25 19.34
N ALA A 445 -5.15 12.59 20.63
CA ALA A 445 -5.67 11.71 21.68
C ALA A 445 -7.18 11.46 21.53
N GLY A 446 -7.96 12.49 21.19
CA GLY A 446 -9.38 12.36 20.90
C GLY A 446 -9.66 11.50 19.66
N LEU A 447 -8.92 11.74 18.57
CA LEU A 447 -8.99 10.94 17.33
C LEU A 447 -8.62 9.47 17.53
N MET A 448 -7.80 9.14 18.52
CA MET A 448 -7.49 7.76 18.91
C MET A 448 -8.53 7.13 19.85
N GLY A 449 -9.76 7.66 19.90
CA GLY A 449 -10.82 7.15 20.78
C GLY A 449 -10.79 7.73 22.18
N GLY A 450 -10.26 8.95 22.35
CA GLY A 450 -10.27 9.63 23.65
C GLY A 450 -9.31 9.05 24.69
N VAL A 451 -8.18 8.48 24.24
CA VAL A 451 -7.13 7.98 25.13
C VAL A 451 -6.51 9.09 25.99
N SER A 452 -5.80 8.72 27.05
CA SER A 452 -5.07 9.71 27.85
C SER A 452 -3.99 10.44 27.04
N ARG A 453 -3.82 11.74 27.32
CA ARG A 453 -2.74 12.56 26.74
C ARG A 453 -1.35 11.94 26.93
N ARG A 454 -1.12 11.26 28.05
CA ARG A 454 0.14 10.54 28.33
C ARG A 454 0.39 9.41 27.34
N TRP A 455 -0.64 8.64 27.01
CA TRP A 455 -0.55 7.54 26.04
C TRP A 455 -0.30 8.06 24.63
N ALA A 456 -1.06 9.08 24.21
CA ALA A 456 -0.85 9.77 22.93
C ALA A 456 0.59 10.31 22.80
N ARG A 457 1.10 11.01 23.82
CA ARG A 457 2.50 11.48 23.85
C ARG A 457 3.51 10.36 23.78
N ARG A 458 3.23 9.18 24.35
CA ARG A 458 4.14 8.02 24.29
C ARG A 458 4.20 7.47 22.86
N ALA A 459 3.06 7.32 22.20
CA ALA A 459 3.00 6.88 20.81
C ALA A 459 3.73 7.86 19.87
N LEU A 460 3.46 9.16 20.00
CA LEU A 460 4.07 10.21 19.18
C LEU A 460 5.58 10.33 19.40
N ARG A 461 6.06 10.32 20.65
CA ARG A 461 7.50 10.33 20.94
C ARG A 461 8.20 9.13 20.34
N SER A 462 7.62 7.94 20.49
CA SER A 462 8.21 6.72 19.93
C SER A 462 8.29 6.75 18.39
N LEU A 463 7.34 7.39 17.71
CA LEU A 463 7.42 7.62 16.27
C LEU A 463 8.42 8.73 15.88
N ALA A 464 8.58 9.75 16.72
CA ALA A 464 9.57 10.81 16.55
C ALA A 464 11.00 10.27 16.71
N ASP A 465 11.24 9.37 17.67
CA ASP A 465 12.54 8.70 17.87
C ASP A 465 12.94 7.87 16.63
N LEU A 466 11.96 7.36 15.88
CA LEU A 466 12.14 6.67 14.60
C LEU A 466 12.19 7.63 13.40
N SER A 467 12.17 8.94 13.63
CA SER A 467 12.12 10.00 12.60
C SER A 467 10.93 9.91 11.64
N LEU A 468 9.81 9.30 12.06
CA LEU A 468 8.60 9.14 11.24
C LEU A 468 7.59 10.28 11.46
N VAL A 469 7.64 10.92 12.62
CA VAL A 469 6.78 12.05 13.02
C VAL A 469 7.67 13.20 13.48
N ARG A 470 7.23 14.43 13.23
CA ARG A 470 7.84 15.65 13.76
C ARG A 470 6.77 16.52 14.42
N GLU A 471 7.17 17.19 15.49
CA GLU A 471 6.38 18.27 16.09
C GLU A 471 6.77 19.62 15.47
N GLU A 472 5.77 20.40 15.07
CA GLU A 472 5.90 21.77 14.58
C GLU A 472 4.89 22.66 15.30
N GLN A 473 5.34 23.65 16.06
CA GLN A 473 4.47 24.59 16.78
C GLN A 473 3.37 23.90 17.61
N GLY A 474 3.74 22.83 18.34
CA GLY A 474 2.79 22.05 19.16
C GLY A 474 1.91 21.07 18.40
N ARG A 475 2.09 20.94 17.07
CA ARG A 475 1.29 20.08 16.18
C ARG A 475 2.14 18.97 15.58
N HIS A 476 1.53 17.82 15.31
CA HIS A 476 2.22 16.62 14.84
C HIS A 476 1.96 16.37 13.36
N VAL A 477 3.01 16.04 12.61
CA VAL A 477 2.92 15.74 11.17
C VAL A 477 3.92 14.65 10.80
N LEU A 478 3.60 13.89 9.76
CA LEU A 478 4.51 12.89 9.23
C LEU A 478 5.73 13.53 8.55
N THR A 479 6.89 12.92 8.74
CA THR A 479 8.09 13.25 7.96
C THR A 479 8.00 12.63 6.57
N ASP A 480 8.92 13.00 5.67
CA ASP A 480 9.04 12.34 4.36
C ASP A 480 9.30 10.82 4.54
N ASP A 481 10.00 10.40 5.59
CA ASP A 481 10.25 8.99 5.89
C ASP A 481 9.02 8.27 6.44
N GLY A 482 8.22 8.95 7.29
CA GLY A 482 6.89 8.46 7.70
C GLY A 482 5.97 8.22 6.50
N LEU A 483 5.92 9.17 5.56
CA LEU A 483 5.14 9.04 4.32
C LEU A 483 5.66 7.94 3.40
N ARG A 484 6.99 7.79 3.27
CA ARG A 484 7.59 6.68 2.50
C ARG A 484 7.26 5.33 3.12
N CYS A 485 7.30 5.22 4.45
CA CYS A 485 6.95 4.01 5.16
C CYS A 485 5.49 3.61 4.87
N LEU A 486 4.54 4.55 4.97
CA LEU A 486 3.14 4.30 4.63
C LEU A 486 2.96 3.93 3.14
N ALA A 487 3.63 4.66 2.25
CA ALA A 487 3.56 4.41 0.81
C ALA A 487 4.01 3.00 0.45
N ARG A 488 5.11 2.54 1.07
CA ARG A 488 5.62 1.17 0.90
C ARG A 488 4.61 0.15 1.41
N ARG A 489 4.08 0.34 2.62
CA ARG A 489 3.08 -0.57 3.23
C ARG A 489 1.84 -0.76 2.34
N ASP A 490 1.35 0.31 1.71
CA ASP A 490 0.13 0.31 0.89
C ASP A 490 0.39 0.17 -0.62
N ARG A 491 1.66 0.00 -1.03
CA ARG A 491 2.08 -0.02 -2.44
C ARG A 491 1.61 1.22 -3.23
N LEU A 492 1.51 2.36 -2.55
CA LEU A 492 1.24 3.64 -3.18
C LEU A 492 2.55 4.17 -3.79
N ALA A 493 2.47 4.80 -4.97
CA ALA A 493 3.60 5.49 -5.54
C ALA A 493 4.13 6.55 -4.55
N VAL A 494 5.42 6.47 -4.19
CA VAL A 494 6.03 7.37 -3.18
C VAL A 494 5.83 8.83 -3.55
N ARG A 495 5.92 9.19 -4.84
CA ARG A 495 5.65 10.55 -5.31
C ARG A 495 4.25 11.05 -4.92
N MET A 496 3.24 10.18 -4.96
CA MET A 496 1.88 10.52 -4.55
C MET A 496 1.76 10.68 -3.04
N ALA A 497 2.41 9.80 -2.27
CA ALA A 497 2.46 9.92 -0.82
C ALA A 497 3.17 11.20 -0.37
N LEU A 498 4.32 11.52 -0.98
CA LEU A 498 5.05 12.78 -0.76
C LEU A 498 4.32 14.01 -1.32
N GLY A 499 3.31 13.82 -2.16
CA GLY A 499 2.36 14.85 -2.56
C GLY A 499 1.36 15.20 -1.45
N ARG A 500 1.27 14.40 -0.38
CA ARG A 500 0.53 14.71 0.84
C ARG A 500 1.39 15.54 1.81
N TRP A 501 0.77 15.97 2.90
CA TRP A 501 1.39 16.80 3.94
C TRP A 501 2.63 16.16 4.52
N SER A 502 3.76 16.87 4.44
CA SER A 502 5.00 16.49 5.13
C SER A 502 5.60 17.63 5.95
N ALA A 503 6.40 17.27 6.94
CA ALA A 503 7.19 18.19 7.77
C ALA A 503 8.24 19.02 6.98
N ARG A 504 8.43 18.73 5.69
CA ARG A 504 9.39 19.46 4.86
C ARG A 504 8.82 20.82 4.47
N ARG A 505 9.52 21.89 4.82
CA ARG A 505 9.21 23.24 4.35
C ARG A 505 9.91 23.55 3.01
N ARG A 506 9.23 24.28 2.12
CA ARG A 506 9.73 24.76 0.83
C ARG A 506 9.47 26.27 0.70
N ARG A 507 10.48 27.01 0.24
CA ARG A 507 10.30 28.41 -0.19
C ARG A 507 9.86 28.41 -1.64
N ARG A 508 8.72 29.04 -1.94
CA ARG A 508 8.17 29.14 -3.32
C ARG A 508 8.68 30.38 -4.07
N SER A 509 9.04 31.43 -3.35
CA SER A 509 9.61 32.66 -3.90
C SER A 509 10.77 33.13 -3.02
N ARG A 510 11.68 33.90 -3.62
CA ARG A 510 12.76 34.59 -2.91
C ARG A 510 12.11 35.68 -2.04
N GLY A 511 12.00 35.45 -0.74
CA GLY A 511 11.38 36.37 0.23
C GLY A 511 10.05 35.93 0.84
N GLY A 512 9.38 34.89 0.32
CA GLY A 512 8.16 34.36 0.92
C GLY A 512 8.43 33.49 2.15
N PRO A 513 7.50 33.42 3.13
CA PRO A 513 7.63 32.51 4.26
C PRO A 513 7.67 31.05 3.76
N PRO A 514 8.48 30.19 4.41
CA PRO A 514 8.55 28.78 4.04
C PRO A 514 7.20 28.09 4.34
N VAL A 515 6.62 27.41 3.33
CA VAL A 515 5.36 26.65 3.46
C VAL A 515 5.65 25.15 3.50
N HIS A 516 4.78 24.33 4.11
CA HIS A 516 4.93 22.87 4.05
C HIS A 516 4.94 22.33 2.60
N SER A 517 5.22 21.04 2.38
CA SER A 517 5.20 20.43 1.04
C SER A 517 4.00 19.48 0.82
N GLY A 518 3.46 19.46 -0.42
CA GLY A 518 2.20 18.76 -0.79
C GLY A 518 1.25 19.58 -1.72
N THR A 519 0.24 18.94 -2.33
CA THR A 519 -0.70 19.58 -3.30
C THR A 519 -1.86 20.35 -2.66
N ALA A 520 -2.24 20.04 -1.41
CA ALA A 520 -3.35 20.68 -0.70
C ALA A 520 -2.99 22.01 0.02
N LEU A 521 -1.84 22.61 -0.34
CA LEU A 521 -1.08 23.46 0.58
C LEU A 521 -1.44 24.94 0.70
N ARG A 522 -2.05 25.54 -0.32
CA ARG A 522 -2.50 26.94 -0.21
C ARG A 522 -3.72 27.05 0.71
N SER A 523 -4.63 26.08 0.67
CA SER A 523 -5.87 26.14 1.45
C SER A 523 -5.55 25.91 2.93
N LEU A 524 -4.87 24.84 3.30
CA LEU A 524 -4.74 24.46 4.71
C LEU A 524 -3.85 25.39 5.56
N ALA A 525 -2.77 25.99 5.02
CA ALA A 525 -1.99 26.98 5.77
C ALA A 525 -2.73 28.33 5.93
N THR A 526 -3.55 28.71 4.95
CA THR A 526 -4.45 29.88 5.05
C THR A 526 -5.76 29.57 5.78
N GLN A 527 -5.99 28.29 6.09
CA GLN A 527 -7.17 27.75 6.77
C GLN A 527 -6.77 26.94 8.01
N GLN A 528 -5.60 27.22 8.62
CA GLN A 528 -5.10 26.42 9.74
C GLN A 528 -6.11 26.43 10.89
N GLU A 529 -6.67 27.60 11.21
CA GLU A 529 -7.73 27.73 12.22
C GLU A 529 -8.96 26.89 11.88
N HIS A 530 -9.38 26.87 10.61
CA HIS A 530 -10.50 26.03 10.16
C HIS A 530 -10.17 24.55 10.34
N GLN A 531 -8.97 24.12 10.00
CA GLN A 531 -8.54 22.73 10.19
C GLN A 531 -8.40 22.35 11.65
N ASP A 532 -7.92 23.27 12.48
CA ASP A 532 -7.86 23.06 13.93
C ASP A 532 -9.29 22.86 14.47
N ALA A 533 -10.26 23.64 14.00
CA ALA A 533 -11.67 23.49 14.38
C ALA A 533 -12.29 22.17 13.87
N VAL A 534 -12.02 21.77 12.62
CA VAL A 534 -12.47 20.49 12.06
C VAL A 534 -11.84 19.32 12.84
N ALA A 535 -10.53 19.35 13.08
CA ALA A 535 -9.82 18.30 13.82
C ALA A 535 -10.26 18.23 15.29
N ALA A 536 -10.51 19.37 15.94
CA ALA A 536 -11.05 19.41 17.30
C ALA A 536 -12.46 18.82 17.37
N THR A 537 -13.32 19.16 16.41
CA THR A 537 -14.67 18.59 16.29
C THR A 537 -14.61 17.07 16.09
N ALA A 538 -13.84 16.61 15.11
CA ALA A 538 -13.66 15.18 14.83
C ALA A 538 -13.09 14.42 16.05
N ALA A 539 -12.12 15.00 16.74
CA ALA A 539 -11.54 14.44 17.96
C ALA A 539 -12.56 14.29 19.09
N ARG A 540 -13.45 15.29 19.28
CA ARG A 540 -14.53 15.25 20.28
C ARG A 540 -15.54 14.16 19.96
N PHE A 541 -16.03 14.11 18.72
CA PHE A 541 -16.92 13.03 18.25
C PHE A 541 -16.33 11.65 18.52
N THR A 542 -15.11 11.41 18.07
CA THR A 542 -14.47 10.10 18.26
C THR A 542 -14.30 9.75 19.75
N ALA A 543 -13.92 10.71 20.58
CA ALA A 543 -13.75 10.49 22.02
C ALA A 543 -15.07 10.22 22.76
N GLU A 544 -16.12 10.99 22.48
CA GLU A 544 -17.43 10.82 23.12
C GLU A 544 -18.11 9.53 22.70
N VAL A 545 -18.08 9.20 21.40
CA VAL A 545 -18.68 7.95 20.91
C VAL A 545 -17.96 6.73 21.52
N THR A 546 -16.62 6.76 21.62
CA THR A 546 -15.86 5.66 22.23
C THR A 546 -16.21 5.45 23.71
N ARG A 547 -16.64 6.48 24.43
CA ARG A 547 -17.07 6.39 25.84
C ARG A 547 -18.53 5.96 25.99
N SER A 548 -19.33 6.11 24.94
CA SER A 548 -20.74 5.72 24.95
C SER A 548 -20.89 4.21 24.77
N ARG A 549 -21.94 3.64 25.38
CA ARG A 549 -22.38 2.26 25.13
C ARG A 549 -23.43 2.17 24.02
N ASP A 550 -24.15 3.25 23.78
CA ASP A 550 -25.26 3.29 22.81
C ASP A 550 -24.78 3.66 21.40
N TYR A 551 -23.66 4.37 21.28
CA TYR A 551 -23.15 4.88 20.02
C TYR A 551 -21.97 4.06 19.50
N GLN A 552 -21.90 3.90 18.18
CA GLN A 552 -20.73 3.35 17.49
C GLN A 552 -20.35 4.26 16.34
N LEU A 553 -19.06 4.60 16.22
CA LEU A 553 -18.55 5.46 15.17
C LEU A 553 -17.81 4.61 14.15
N LEU A 554 -18.23 4.71 12.90
CA LEU A 554 -17.53 4.12 11.77
C LEU A 554 -16.86 5.23 10.96
N GLU A 555 -15.53 5.17 10.93
CA GLU A 555 -14.63 5.89 10.03
C GLU A 555 -14.84 7.41 9.94
N MET A 556 -14.24 8.16 10.86
CA MET A 556 -14.14 9.61 10.78
C MET A 556 -13.12 10.04 9.69
N LEU A 557 -13.62 10.36 8.49
CA LEU A 557 -12.79 10.69 7.33
C LEU A 557 -12.70 12.21 7.07
N PRO A 558 -11.50 12.75 6.81
CA PRO A 558 -11.29 14.17 6.48
C PRO A 558 -11.64 14.52 5.02
N THR A 559 -11.77 15.81 4.71
CA THR A 559 -12.17 16.38 3.38
C THR A 559 -11.52 15.71 2.17
N HIS A 560 -10.19 15.53 2.21
CA HIS A 560 -9.44 14.98 1.09
C HIS A 560 -9.71 13.49 0.87
N ARG A 561 -10.24 12.81 1.90
CA ARG A 561 -10.79 11.46 1.83
C ARG A 561 -12.30 11.46 1.78
N SER A 562 -13.02 12.57 1.72
CA SER A 562 -14.49 12.59 1.74
C SER A 562 -15.14 13.35 0.60
N SER A 563 -14.34 13.89 -0.33
CA SER A 563 -14.86 14.57 -1.52
C SER A 563 -15.65 13.61 -2.42
N ILE A 564 -16.85 14.03 -2.83
CA ILE A 564 -17.79 13.21 -3.59
C ILE A 564 -18.09 13.90 -4.92
N GLY A 565 -17.62 13.31 -6.03
CA GLY A 565 -18.02 13.72 -7.39
C GLY A 565 -19.36 13.10 -7.76
N TYR A 566 -20.24 13.82 -8.44
CA TYR A 566 -21.57 13.33 -8.84
C TYR A 566 -22.06 14.00 -10.13
N TYR A 567 -23.04 13.37 -10.78
CA TYR A 567 -23.69 13.93 -11.97
C TYR A 567 -25.08 14.45 -11.64
N PHE A 568 -25.40 15.66 -12.09
CA PHE A 568 -26.72 16.26 -11.96
C PHE A 568 -27.02 17.05 -13.24
N GLN A 569 -28.18 16.80 -13.87
CA GLN A 569 -28.59 17.45 -15.12
C GLN A 569 -27.50 17.42 -16.22
N GLY A 570 -26.85 16.27 -16.41
CA GLY A 570 -25.81 16.08 -17.44
C GLY A 570 -24.45 16.72 -17.14
N GLN A 571 -24.29 17.41 -16.00
CA GLN A 571 -23.04 18.07 -15.60
C GLN A 571 -22.39 17.36 -14.39
N HIS A 572 -21.07 17.43 -14.32
CA HIS A 572 -20.29 16.88 -13.21
C HIS A 572 -20.06 17.94 -12.12
N TYR A 573 -20.38 17.60 -10.88
CA TYR A 573 -20.23 18.45 -9.70
C TYR A 573 -19.47 17.71 -8.61
N VAL A 574 -19.05 18.45 -7.57
CA VAL A 574 -18.38 17.89 -6.40
C VAL A 574 -18.89 18.53 -5.11
N VAL A 575 -19.13 17.70 -4.09
CA VAL A 575 -19.32 18.15 -2.70
C VAL A 575 -18.02 17.87 -1.94
N HIS A 576 -17.64 18.79 -1.07
CA HIS A 576 -16.43 18.72 -0.25
C HIS A 576 -16.76 18.90 1.24
N PRO A 577 -17.37 17.90 1.90
CA PRO A 577 -17.60 17.97 3.34
C PRO A 577 -16.27 18.06 4.09
N ASP A 578 -16.18 18.87 5.14
CA ASP A 578 -14.98 18.96 5.97
C ASP A 578 -14.60 17.60 6.58
N ALA A 579 -15.60 16.84 7.03
CA ALA A 579 -15.43 15.44 7.37
C ALA A 579 -16.70 14.64 7.05
N THR A 580 -16.58 13.32 7.00
CA THR A 580 -17.72 12.41 6.86
C THR A 580 -17.54 11.21 7.76
N PHE A 581 -18.63 10.72 8.33
CA PHE A 581 -18.62 9.56 9.19
C PHE A 581 -19.96 8.84 9.17
N TRP A 582 -19.98 7.64 9.72
CA TRP A 582 -21.18 6.86 9.98
C TRP A 582 -21.33 6.70 11.49
N LEU A 583 -22.54 6.90 11.99
CA LEU A 583 -22.84 6.74 13.41
C LEU A 583 -23.98 5.75 13.56
N ALA A 584 -23.77 4.72 14.38
CA ALA A 584 -24.84 3.87 14.86
C ALA A 584 -25.35 4.38 16.20
N TYR A 585 -26.66 4.37 16.38
CA TYR A 585 -27.27 4.41 17.70
C TYR A 585 -28.05 3.12 17.90
N ARG A 586 -27.66 2.31 18.89
CA ARG A 586 -28.29 1.01 19.20
C ARG A 586 -28.44 0.08 17.99
N GLY A 587 -27.48 0.13 17.06
CA GLY A 587 -27.44 -0.69 15.84
C GLY A 587 -27.94 0.00 14.57
N ASP A 588 -28.63 1.14 14.68
CA ASP A 588 -29.17 1.86 13.52
C ASP A 588 -28.12 2.82 12.93
N TRP A 589 -27.55 2.44 11.79
CA TRP A 589 -26.49 3.18 11.11
C TRP A 589 -27.02 4.33 10.24
N ARG A 590 -26.47 5.54 10.45
CA ARG A 590 -26.77 6.74 9.67
C ARG A 590 -25.51 7.44 9.17
N PRO A 591 -25.50 7.99 7.94
CA PRO A 591 -24.38 8.77 7.42
C PRO A 591 -24.49 10.25 7.80
N TYR A 592 -23.33 10.85 8.11
CA TYR A 592 -23.23 12.26 8.49
C TYR A 592 -22.11 12.96 7.74
N PHE A 593 -22.35 14.23 7.42
CA PHE A 593 -21.36 15.18 6.92
C PHE A 593 -21.08 16.22 8.00
N ILE A 594 -19.82 16.58 8.20
CA ILE A 594 -19.41 17.70 9.04
C ILE A 594 -19.03 18.87 8.14
N GLU A 595 -19.53 20.05 8.47
CA GLU A 595 -19.11 21.32 7.90
C GLU A 595 -18.83 22.30 9.03
N VAL A 596 -17.58 22.71 9.20
CA VAL A 596 -17.24 23.81 10.10
C VAL A 596 -17.38 25.10 9.31
N GLU A 597 -18.27 25.99 9.73
CA GLU A 597 -18.61 27.19 8.97
C GLU A 597 -18.31 28.46 9.79
N ARG A 598 -17.61 29.41 9.15
CA ARG A 598 -17.15 30.65 9.79
C ARG A 598 -17.67 31.91 9.11
N ARG A 599 -18.15 31.80 7.86
CA ARG A 599 -18.31 32.96 6.95
C ARG A 599 -19.69 33.09 6.34
N ALA A 600 -20.46 32.01 6.24
CA ALA A 600 -21.78 31.99 5.62
C ALA A 600 -22.87 32.54 6.57
N VAL A 601 -22.82 33.83 6.88
CA VAL A 601 -23.79 34.49 7.80
C VAL A 601 -24.90 35.28 7.12
N THR A 602 -24.83 35.48 5.79
CA THR A 602 -25.84 36.24 5.03
C THR A 602 -26.63 35.32 4.11
N PRO A 603 -27.92 35.63 3.80
CA PRO A 603 -28.75 34.77 2.94
C PRO A 603 -28.11 34.45 1.59
N LYS A 604 -27.40 35.40 0.98
CA LYS A 604 -26.65 35.19 -0.27
C LYS A 604 -25.53 34.15 -0.09
N ARG A 605 -24.70 34.29 0.95
CA ARG A 605 -23.58 33.37 1.21
C ARG A 605 -24.06 31.98 1.63
N VAL A 606 -25.14 31.89 2.40
CA VAL A 606 -25.80 30.63 2.76
C VAL A 606 -26.28 29.92 1.51
N ARG A 607 -26.97 30.62 0.60
CA ARG A 607 -27.41 30.06 -0.68
C ARG A 607 -26.24 29.56 -1.53
N GLU A 608 -25.14 30.31 -1.58
CA GLU A 608 -23.92 29.90 -2.30
C GLU A 608 -23.28 28.65 -1.69
N ARG A 609 -23.17 28.58 -0.35
CA ARG A 609 -22.62 27.43 0.38
C ARG A 609 -23.46 26.17 0.19
N LEU A 610 -24.79 26.29 0.26
CA LEU A 610 -25.72 25.19 0.13
C LEU A 610 -25.97 24.76 -1.33
N ARG A 611 -25.52 25.52 -2.33
CA ARG A 611 -25.81 25.26 -3.75
C ARG A 611 -25.44 23.85 -4.20
N ASN A 612 -24.24 23.39 -3.85
CA ASN A 612 -23.78 22.06 -4.24
C ASN A 612 -24.44 20.95 -3.41
N TYR A 613 -24.79 21.22 -2.15
CA TYR A 613 -25.58 20.29 -1.34
C TYR A 613 -26.98 20.11 -1.90
N ARG A 614 -27.66 21.19 -2.28
CA ARG A 614 -28.98 21.14 -2.90
C ARG A 614 -28.99 20.28 -4.16
N ARG A 615 -28.00 20.44 -5.04
CA ARG A 615 -27.84 19.61 -6.23
C ARG A 615 -27.55 18.15 -5.91
N TYR A 616 -26.73 17.90 -4.88
CA TYR A 616 -26.38 16.55 -4.46
C TYR A 616 -27.58 15.80 -3.88
N PHE A 617 -28.29 16.41 -2.94
CA PHE A 617 -29.49 15.84 -2.31
C PHE A 617 -30.68 15.71 -3.27
N ALA A 618 -30.80 16.61 -4.25
CA ALA A 618 -31.80 16.48 -5.33
C ALA A 618 -31.42 15.43 -6.39
N SER A 619 -30.22 14.83 -6.31
CA SER A 619 -29.78 13.78 -7.22
C SER A 619 -29.97 12.40 -6.58
N ASN A 620 -30.08 11.36 -7.42
CA ASN A 620 -30.10 9.97 -6.94
C ASN A 620 -28.78 9.54 -6.28
N TRP A 621 -27.71 10.36 -6.32
CA TRP A 621 -26.41 10.02 -5.77
C TRP A 621 -26.36 10.09 -4.25
N ALA A 622 -27.09 11.01 -3.60
CA ALA A 622 -27.05 11.15 -2.14
C ALA A 622 -27.44 9.87 -1.41
N VAL A 623 -28.46 9.17 -1.88
CA VAL A 623 -28.91 7.89 -1.31
C VAL A 623 -28.00 6.73 -1.75
N ARG A 624 -27.59 6.71 -3.04
CA ARG A 624 -26.77 5.63 -3.61
C ARG A 624 -25.37 5.57 -2.99
N ASP A 625 -24.75 6.71 -2.76
CA ASP A 625 -23.40 6.81 -2.18
C ASP A 625 -23.35 6.33 -0.72
N HIS A 626 -24.52 6.27 -0.09
CA HIS A 626 -24.70 6.09 1.33
C HIS A 626 -25.66 4.93 1.64
N GLY A 627 -25.62 3.86 0.83
CA GLY A 627 -26.26 2.59 1.16
C GLY A 627 -27.78 2.67 1.36
N GLY A 628 -28.47 3.57 0.66
CA GLY A 628 -29.92 3.74 0.80
C GLY A 628 -30.35 4.79 1.81
N ALA A 629 -29.43 5.38 2.58
CA ALA A 629 -29.72 6.45 3.52
C ALA A 629 -29.17 7.79 3.01
N SER A 630 -29.96 8.86 3.05
CA SER A 630 -29.46 10.21 2.77
C SER A 630 -28.62 10.72 3.95
N PRO A 631 -27.42 11.30 3.73
CA PRO A 631 -26.60 11.85 4.80
C PRO A 631 -27.23 13.10 5.43
N LEU A 632 -27.07 13.27 6.75
CA LEU A 632 -27.40 14.51 7.45
C LEU A 632 -26.15 15.41 7.50
N ALA A 633 -26.27 16.67 7.04
CA ALA A 633 -25.16 17.61 7.08
C ALA A 633 -25.18 18.47 8.34
N LEU A 634 -24.17 18.30 9.18
CA LEU A 634 -23.98 18.94 10.47
C LEU A 634 -23.08 20.17 10.31
N PHE A 635 -23.69 21.35 10.33
CA PHE A 635 -23.00 22.64 10.29
C PHE A 635 -22.64 23.10 11.70
N ILE A 636 -21.36 23.40 11.92
CA ILE A 636 -20.84 23.78 13.23
C ILE A 636 -20.21 25.16 13.10
N PHE A 637 -20.65 26.07 13.96
CA PHE A 637 -20.25 27.47 13.93
C PHE A 637 -19.36 27.81 15.14
N GLU A 638 -18.52 28.83 14.99
CA GLU A 638 -17.66 29.26 16.08
C GLU A 638 -18.44 29.93 17.22
N THR A 639 -19.55 30.61 16.90
CA THR A 639 -20.35 31.36 17.86
C THR A 639 -21.85 31.14 17.63
N PRO A 640 -22.68 31.25 18.68
CA PRO A 640 -24.12 31.05 18.60
C PRO A 640 -24.84 32.09 17.71
N GLU A 641 -24.31 33.31 17.58
CA GLU A 641 -24.90 34.35 16.73
C GLU A 641 -24.80 34.01 15.24
N ILE A 642 -23.65 33.48 14.82
CA ILE A 642 -23.39 33.03 13.45
C ILE A 642 -24.31 31.85 13.12
N GLU A 643 -24.46 30.91 14.06
CA GLU A 643 -25.36 29.79 13.91
C GLU A 643 -26.81 30.26 13.72
N ALA A 644 -27.31 31.16 14.57
CA ALA A 644 -28.67 31.67 14.51
C ALA A 644 -28.96 32.36 13.17
N ALA A 645 -28.01 33.18 12.68
CA ALA A 645 -28.12 33.83 11.39
C ALA A 645 -28.16 32.82 10.22
N PHE A 646 -27.33 31.77 10.28
CA PHE A 646 -27.35 30.71 9.28
C PHE A 646 -28.66 29.93 9.31
N ALA A 647 -29.11 29.49 10.49
CA ALA A 647 -30.34 28.70 10.65
C ALA A 647 -31.56 29.46 10.09
N SER A 648 -31.68 30.74 10.40
CA SER A 648 -32.73 31.62 9.86
C SER A 648 -32.71 31.68 8.33
N ALA A 649 -31.52 31.85 7.73
CA ALA A 649 -31.37 31.91 6.28
C ALA A 649 -31.55 30.54 5.58
N ALA A 650 -31.17 29.46 6.25
CA ALA A 650 -31.17 28.11 5.71
C ALA A 650 -32.54 27.43 5.76
N GLY A 651 -33.45 27.87 6.65
CA GLY A 651 -34.77 27.26 6.84
C GLY A 651 -35.68 27.20 5.62
N ASN A 652 -35.39 27.97 4.57
CA ASN A 652 -36.12 27.95 3.30
C ASN A 652 -35.58 26.94 2.27
N HIS A 653 -34.53 26.17 2.59
CA HIS A 653 -33.82 25.36 1.61
C HIS A 653 -34.26 23.89 1.52
N ASN A 654 -35.10 23.40 2.43
CA ASN A 654 -35.56 22.00 2.51
C ASN A 654 -34.43 20.98 2.31
N LEU A 655 -33.33 21.13 3.05
CA LEU A 655 -32.17 20.23 3.00
C LEU A 655 -32.01 19.51 4.35
N PRO A 656 -31.53 18.25 4.36
CA PRO A 656 -31.21 17.53 5.59
C PRO A 656 -29.93 18.11 6.20
N ILE A 657 -30.06 19.27 6.84
CA ILE A 657 -28.99 19.98 7.52
C ILE A 657 -29.39 20.18 8.97
N CYS A 658 -28.41 20.23 9.88
CA CYS A 658 -28.61 20.63 11.27
C CYS A 658 -27.45 21.53 11.68
N THR A 659 -27.68 22.40 12.66
CA THR A 659 -26.70 23.37 13.13
C THR A 659 -26.34 23.16 14.60
N SER A 660 -25.13 23.54 14.96
CA SER A 660 -24.68 23.69 16.35
C SER A 660 -23.54 24.70 16.39
N ASP A 661 -23.11 25.09 17.58
CA ASP A 661 -21.90 25.90 17.78
C ASP A 661 -20.88 25.19 18.69
N LEU A 662 -19.64 25.70 18.68
CA LEU A 662 -18.53 25.15 19.46
C LEU A 662 -18.63 25.39 20.97
N GLU A 663 -19.44 26.36 21.42
CA GLU A 663 -19.66 26.66 22.83
C GLU A 663 -20.58 25.60 23.44
N LEU A 664 -21.72 25.29 22.79
CA LEU A 664 -22.60 24.21 23.20
C LEU A 664 -21.92 22.84 23.23
N PHE A 665 -21.01 22.57 22.28
CA PHE A 665 -20.20 21.36 22.31
C PHE A 665 -19.25 21.27 23.52
N GLN A 666 -18.83 22.42 24.06
CA GLN A 666 -18.01 22.44 25.28
C GLN A 666 -18.87 22.18 26.51
N GLU A 667 -20.09 22.73 26.55
CA GLU A 667 -20.97 22.60 27.70
C GLU A 667 -21.65 21.23 27.80
N ARG A 668 -22.16 20.71 26.68
CA ARG A 668 -23.11 19.58 26.66
C ARG A 668 -22.59 18.35 25.92
N GLY A 669 -21.45 18.47 25.24
CA GLY A 669 -20.89 17.43 24.38
C GLY A 669 -21.59 17.33 23.01
N VAL A 670 -20.90 16.70 22.06
CA VAL A 670 -21.38 16.60 20.66
C VAL A 670 -22.53 15.59 20.48
N LEU A 671 -22.69 14.65 21.41
CA LEU A 671 -23.80 13.69 21.42
C LEU A 671 -25.02 14.17 22.24
N GLY A 672 -24.87 15.27 22.97
CA GLY A 672 -25.90 15.87 23.81
C GLY A 672 -26.97 16.64 23.03
N GLU A 673 -27.87 17.30 23.75
CA GLU A 673 -28.92 18.15 23.17
C GLU A 673 -28.35 19.49 22.69
N VAL A 674 -27.64 19.45 21.57
CA VAL A 674 -26.91 20.59 20.97
C VAL A 674 -27.33 20.86 19.53
N TRP A 675 -28.02 19.93 18.88
CA TRP A 675 -28.32 20.03 17.46
C TRP A 675 -29.65 20.73 17.20
N ARG A 676 -29.64 21.72 16.34
CA ARG A 676 -30.82 22.48 15.93
C ARG A 676 -31.20 22.14 14.48
N PRO A 677 -32.41 21.66 14.21
CA PRO A 677 -32.88 21.55 12.83
C PRO A 677 -33.13 22.95 12.25
N PRO A 678 -33.08 23.13 10.92
CA PRO A 678 -32.99 24.43 10.28
C PRO A 678 -34.35 25.14 10.21
N HIS A 679 -35.39 24.65 10.90
CA HIS A 679 -36.73 25.24 10.85
C HIS A 679 -36.76 26.55 11.67
N PRO A 680 -37.34 27.65 11.14
CA PRO A 680 -37.39 28.94 11.83
C PRO A 680 -38.04 28.86 13.22
N ASP A 681 -39.01 27.95 13.40
CA ASP A 681 -39.69 27.71 14.69
C ASP A 681 -39.09 26.58 15.53
N ALA A 682 -38.01 25.92 15.07
CA ALA A 682 -37.34 24.91 15.86
C ALA A 682 -36.49 25.56 16.97
N CYS A 683 -37.14 25.80 18.11
CA CYS A 683 -36.45 26.24 19.33
C CYS A 683 -35.82 25.06 20.08
N GLN A 684 -36.24 23.83 19.83
CA GLN A 684 -35.76 22.66 20.55
C GLN A 684 -34.44 22.16 19.97
N ARG A 685 -33.41 22.12 20.83
CA ARG A 685 -32.15 21.41 20.58
C ARG A 685 -32.36 19.92 20.84
N LEU A 686 -31.76 19.07 20.03
CA LEU A 686 -31.93 17.62 20.10
C LEU A 686 -30.57 16.94 20.18
N THR A 687 -30.59 15.71 20.69
CA THR A 687 -29.47 14.79 20.54
C THR A 687 -29.32 14.39 19.08
N ILE A 688 -28.13 13.93 18.69
CA ILE A 688 -27.88 13.51 17.30
C ILE A 688 -28.86 12.41 16.84
N HIS A 689 -29.19 11.45 17.71
CA HIS A 689 -30.22 10.44 17.42
C HIS A 689 -31.65 11.02 17.43
N GLY A 690 -31.92 12.06 18.22
CA GLY A 690 -33.21 12.77 18.20
C GLY A 690 -33.53 13.38 16.83
N LEU A 691 -32.50 13.74 16.07
CA LEU A 691 -32.64 14.26 14.71
C LEU A 691 -33.22 13.21 13.73
N ASP A 692 -32.98 11.93 13.96
CA ASP A 692 -33.46 10.85 13.09
C ASP A 692 -34.97 10.60 13.24
N LYS A 693 -35.55 10.95 14.40
CA LYS A 693 -37.00 10.77 14.68
C LYS A 693 -37.87 11.86 14.10
N LEU A 694 -37.26 13.00 13.80
CA LEU A 694 -37.89 14.07 13.07
C LEU A 694 -38.06 13.59 11.63
N GLN A 695 -39.29 13.20 11.25
CA GLN A 695 -39.71 12.93 9.86
C GLN A 695 -39.65 14.20 8.98
N LEU A 696 -38.64 15.05 9.14
CA LEU A 696 -38.56 16.39 8.57
C LEU A 696 -38.40 16.40 7.05
N TRP A 697 -38.22 15.24 6.39
CA TRP A 697 -37.65 15.20 5.04
C TRP A 697 -38.28 14.16 4.10
N ASN A 698 -39.54 13.76 4.33
CA ASN A 698 -40.34 13.08 3.30
C ASN A 698 -40.97 14.07 2.33
#